data_AF-A0A8J7DZZ7-F1
#
_entry.id   AF-A0A8J7DZZ7-F1
#
_cell.length_a   1.000
_cell.length_b   1.000
_cell.length_c   1.000
_cell.angle_alpha   90.00
_cell.angle_beta   90.00
_cell.angle_gamma   90.00
#
_symmetry.space_group_name_H-M   'P 1'
#
loop_
_entity.id
_entity.type
_entity.pdbx_description
1 polymer ?
#
loop_
_entity_poly.entity_id
_entity_poly.type
_entity_poly.pdbx_seq_one_letter_code
_entity_poly.pdbx_strand_id
1 'polypeptide(L)'
;MAHLPFQFPKNLKRLALCFPLAIGLCAIAPKSASACFPTPGSRPAPLEERVSTTPYVFEGTITQVNGDILTIRVNRYFQGEGSELVRLSGFNQHSCQDIINETGGRYLFFAEPGEKGNLNAAYDGAFGSVRSWSEEIETELGKLGGGKESNSSDEPLPQSVANAVKFAAARETGRSTSTIQILQAEPFTWSDNCLGLPFADRGCRRTTVEGWKVTVRAGNRRLIYRTNERGNIVYRDRENSPPPSEENSEEDLKTLPRSVANAVKIAAARETRGFPREIEILSAEPHTWSNGCLGLTLPNRACTQALVEGWRVTVRAGNRQLVYRTDSRGFAVYLDDTNRSHSLPKSVVDAVKRETTQVFGISPDKLQVANAKPETWSNGCLGVNIRDIACTEALVEGWLVELQVGNQQVIQPREDRNSVLIQPVEVKRFIYRTDASGNTVYLDNGVDVLPANIREAVLANATRKTQLPRGQLRITEAFPQVWDGCFGIYEDPRQICTKIAIFGWQVAIEGTDNSLLVYHTNQDNSEVRLNVNASRVNSEDTAAFPTSVKQSVLNAAARRTGLSPERLRVTAVQRRTWDGCLGIYRDRAACPDIGIFGWKVTVESGENRLIYHTDANGSDVRLNVPESRLANNRDRDEDRTSLPKGAIFRAISSGGFVGGMTEITLWSNGKVTRQSSFIGNGQPQTHRVSRQQVRNFQRTLRQQNFTRYDGLNFPPPPGSADIIGMTLMSQRGVTNVADYDRDKLPQPLQIILESWGELLGSLEE
;
A
#
# COMPACT_ATOMS: atom_id res chain seq x y z
N MET A 1 -58.11 -39.09 10.66
CA MET A 1 -57.46 -40.11 11.51
C MET A 1 -56.01 -39.64 11.70
N ALA A 2 -55.37 -39.49 12.86
CA ALA A 2 -55.73 -39.50 14.30
C ALA A 2 -54.44 -39.07 15.07
N HIS A 3 -54.41 -38.40 16.23
CA HIS A 3 -55.41 -37.73 17.09
C HIS A 3 -54.71 -36.57 17.89
N LEU A 4 -55.47 -35.73 18.60
CA LEU A 4 -55.03 -34.81 19.68
C LEU A 4 -55.21 -35.53 21.06
N PRO A 5 -55.26 -34.90 22.28
CA PRO A 5 -54.95 -33.53 22.77
C PRO A 5 -54.27 -33.46 24.18
N PHE A 6 -54.24 -32.25 24.79
CA PHE A 6 -54.19 -31.92 26.25
C PHE A 6 -52.84 -32.08 27.01
N GLN A 7 -52.44 -31.22 27.98
CA GLN A 7 -53.24 -30.72 29.11
C GLN A 7 -52.65 -29.43 29.79
N PHE A 8 -53.51 -28.65 30.47
CA PHE A 8 -53.14 -27.59 31.45
C PHE A 8 -53.06 -28.17 32.88
N PRO A 9 -52.43 -27.45 33.83
CA PRO A 9 -52.99 -27.33 35.18
C PRO A 9 -53.28 -25.88 35.61
N LYS A 10 -54.22 -25.73 36.54
CA LYS A 10 -54.71 -24.46 37.12
C LYS A 10 -54.42 -24.38 38.63
N ASN A 11 -54.63 -23.18 39.18
CA ASN A 11 -54.87 -22.80 40.60
C ASN A 11 -53.59 -22.39 41.38
N LEU A 12 -53.56 -21.22 42.05
CA LEU A 12 -54.35 -20.99 43.27
C LEU A 12 -54.77 -19.52 43.53
N LYS A 13 -56.06 -19.37 43.90
CA LYS A 13 -56.70 -18.47 44.90
C LYS A 13 -56.47 -16.94 44.92
N ARG A 14 -57.62 -16.26 45.02
CA ARG A 14 -57.87 -14.83 45.28
C ARG A 14 -57.45 -14.40 46.71
N LEU A 15 -57.13 -13.12 46.87
CA LEU A 15 -57.76 -12.29 47.90
C LEU A 15 -58.00 -10.88 47.33
N ALA A 16 -59.10 -10.23 47.72
CA ALA A 16 -59.45 -8.89 47.28
C ALA A 16 -59.72 -8.01 48.51
N LEU A 17 -59.26 -6.76 48.47
CA LEU A 17 -59.60 -5.72 49.43
C LEU A 17 -59.45 -4.36 48.74
N CYS A 18 -60.59 -3.69 48.50
CA CYS A 18 -60.63 -2.30 48.07
C CYS A 18 -60.50 -1.38 49.29
N PHE A 19 -59.79 -0.26 49.17
CA PHE A 19 -60.27 1.09 49.53
C PHE A 19 -59.43 2.11 48.72
N PRO A 20 -59.96 3.30 48.37
CA PRO A 20 -59.43 4.08 47.27
C PRO A 20 -58.48 5.19 47.71
N LEU A 21 -57.47 5.48 46.87
CA LEU A 21 -56.82 6.78 46.85
C LEU A 21 -56.62 7.22 45.40
N ALA A 22 -57.23 8.34 45.04
CA ALA A 22 -57.08 8.94 43.73
C ALA A 22 -55.71 9.62 43.62
N ILE A 23 -54.72 8.88 43.11
CA ILE A 23 -53.50 9.47 42.56
C ILE A 23 -53.62 9.36 41.05
N GLY A 24 -53.77 10.51 40.38
CA GLY A 24 -53.82 10.59 38.93
C GLY A 24 -52.46 10.31 38.31
N LEU A 25 -52.03 9.03 38.28
CA LEU A 25 -51.10 8.60 37.26
C LEU A 25 -51.79 8.74 35.91
N CYS A 26 -51.46 9.82 35.21
CA CYS A 26 -51.67 9.88 33.78
C CYS A 26 -50.74 8.83 33.16
N ALA A 27 -51.24 7.59 33.05
CA ALA A 27 -50.62 6.57 32.23
C ALA A 27 -50.65 7.10 30.79
N ILE A 28 -49.56 7.71 30.37
CA ILE A 28 -49.28 7.92 28.95
C ILE A 28 -49.07 6.52 28.39
N ALA A 29 -50.16 5.90 27.96
CA ALA A 29 -50.08 4.75 27.07
C ALA A 29 -49.17 5.18 25.90
N PRO A 30 -48.11 4.42 25.58
CA PRO A 30 -47.35 4.71 24.37
C PRO A 30 -48.35 4.63 23.22
N LYS A 31 -48.57 5.75 22.52
CA LYS A 31 -49.40 5.78 21.32
C LYS A 31 -48.71 4.88 20.30
N SER A 32 -49.22 3.66 20.17
CA SER A 32 -48.82 2.73 19.14
C SER A 32 -49.01 3.39 17.78
N ALA A 33 -47.98 3.32 16.94
CA ALA A 33 -47.99 3.86 15.59
C ALA A 33 -49.22 3.31 14.83
N SER A 34 -50.18 4.18 14.54
CA SER A 34 -51.40 3.83 13.83
C SER A 34 -51.77 4.92 12.84
N ALA A 35 -51.65 4.53 11.55
CA ALA A 35 -52.24 5.18 10.39
C ALA A 35 -51.82 6.63 10.07
N CYS A 36 -50.57 6.80 9.64
CA CYS A 36 -50.31 7.72 8.53
C CYS A 36 -49.76 6.90 7.35
N PHE A 37 -50.61 6.68 6.35
CA PHE A 37 -50.19 6.31 5.00
C PHE A 37 -50.48 7.50 4.09
N PRO A 38 -49.56 7.92 3.21
CA PRO A 38 -49.87 8.89 2.18
C PRO A 38 -51.02 8.36 1.30
N THR A 39 -51.96 9.22 0.92
CA THR A 39 -53.11 8.86 0.07
C THR A 39 -52.60 8.17 -1.20
N PRO A 40 -53.11 7.00 -1.61
CA PRO A 40 -52.59 6.27 -2.77
C PRO A 40 -52.50 7.15 -4.02
N GLY A 41 -51.30 7.28 -4.59
CA GLY A 41 -51.01 8.13 -5.74
C GLY A 41 -50.42 9.51 -5.41
N SER A 42 -50.43 9.95 -4.15
CA SER A 42 -49.67 11.14 -3.72
C SER A 42 -48.16 10.89 -3.81
N ARG A 43 -47.40 11.95 -4.09
CA ARG A 43 -45.94 11.95 -4.23
C ARG A 43 -45.33 13.02 -3.31
N PRO A 44 -44.08 12.86 -2.85
CA PRO A 44 -43.32 13.95 -2.23
C PRO A 44 -43.28 15.18 -3.16
N ALA A 45 -43.20 16.37 -2.57
CA ALA A 45 -43.01 17.60 -3.32
C ALA A 45 -41.72 17.55 -4.14
N PRO A 46 -41.70 18.11 -5.37
CA PRO A 46 -40.50 18.22 -6.20
C PRO A 46 -39.36 18.91 -5.46
N LEU A 47 -38.11 18.54 -5.79
CA LEU A 47 -36.93 19.07 -5.11
C LEU A 47 -36.83 20.60 -5.23
N GLU A 48 -37.25 21.16 -6.36
CA GLU A 48 -37.36 22.60 -6.62
C GLU A 48 -38.26 23.34 -5.62
N GLU A 49 -39.46 22.81 -5.41
CA GLU A 49 -40.46 23.36 -4.49
C GLU A 49 -39.96 23.23 -3.04
N ARG A 50 -39.35 22.10 -2.69
CA ARG A 50 -38.76 21.89 -1.36
C ARG A 50 -37.60 22.83 -1.07
N VAL A 51 -36.70 23.06 -2.03
CA VAL A 51 -35.55 23.95 -1.87
C VAL A 51 -36.01 25.41 -1.76
N SER A 52 -36.92 25.85 -2.63
CA SER A 52 -37.43 27.23 -2.60
C SER A 52 -38.25 27.59 -1.35
N THR A 53 -38.86 26.61 -0.68
CA THR A 53 -39.68 26.83 0.53
C THR A 53 -38.96 26.59 1.86
N THR A 54 -37.81 25.90 1.88
CA THR A 54 -37.12 25.51 3.13
C THR A 54 -35.96 26.45 3.48
N PRO A 55 -35.87 27.04 4.69
CA PRO A 55 -34.79 27.95 5.06
C PRO A 55 -33.39 27.30 5.10
N TYR A 56 -33.28 26.05 5.53
CA TYR A 56 -32.03 25.28 5.53
C TYR A 56 -32.16 24.01 4.70
N VAL A 57 -31.28 23.87 3.70
CA VAL A 57 -31.12 22.65 2.92
C VAL A 57 -29.66 22.25 2.98
N PHE A 58 -29.35 21.06 3.49
CA PHE A 58 -27.96 20.64 3.68
C PHE A 58 -27.77 19.13 3.55
N GLU A 59 -26.59 18.75 3.09
CA GLU A 59 -26.13 17.37 3.08
C GLU A 59 -25.53 17.02 4.44
N GLY A 60 -25.80 15.83 4.96
CA GLY A 60 -25.07 15.34 6.13
C GLY A 60 -25.10 13.84 6.34
N THR A 61 -24.28 13.40 7.28
CA THR A 61 -24.21 12.02 7.76
C THR A 61 -24.65 11.97 9.22
N ILE A 62 -25.56 11.04 9.53
CA ILE A 62 -26.10 10.91 10.88
C ILE A 62 -25.07 10.26 11.80
N THR A 63 -24.72 10.96 12.88
CA THR A 63 -23.70 10.52 13.85
C THR A 63 -24.30 9.96 15.14
N GLN A 64 -25.50 10.42 15.52
CA GLN A 64 -26.27 9.88 16.64
C GLN A 64 -27.78 10.01 16.36
N VAL A 65 -28.55 9.02 16.81
CA VAL A 65 -30.02 9.03 16.84
C VAL A 65 -30.44 8.90 18.31
N ASN A 66 -31.31 9.78 18.80
CA ASN A 66 -31.87 9.72 20.14
C ASN A 66 -33.33 10.14 20.13
N GLY A 67 -34.23 9.17 20.00
CA GLY A 67 -35.67 9.41 19.84
C GLY A 67 -35.97 10.19 18.57
N ASP A 68 -36.50 11.40 18.74
CA ASP A 68 -36.85 12.36 17.68
C ASP A 68 -35.74 13.38 17.37
N ILE A 69 -34.54 13.19 17.95
CA ILE A 69 -33.39 14.09 17.74
C ILE A 69 -32.28 13.36 17.00
N LEU A 70 -31.89 13.91 15.85
CA LEU A 70 -30.69 13.52 15.11
C LEU A 70 -29.53 14.46 15.43
N THR A 71 -28.33 13.89 15.56
CA THR A 71 -27.07 14.66 15.53
C THR A 71 -26.36 14.36 14.22
N ILE A 72 -26.25 15.38 13.36
CA ILE A 72 -25.84 15.27 11.96
C ILE A 72 -24.50 15.98 11.80
N ARG A 73 -23.50 15.30 11.21
CA ARG A 73 -22.33 15.99 10.67
C ARG A 73 -22.70 16.53 9.31
N VAL A 74 -22.64 17.85 9.14
CA VAL A 74 -22.94 18.51 7.87
C VAL A 74 -21.74 18.37 6.95
N ASN A 75 -21.99 17.86 5.74
CA ASN A 75 -20.96 17.76 4.70
C ASN A 75 -20.92 19.05 3.87
N ARG A 76 -22.09 19.67 3.62
CA ARG A 76 -22.26 20.98 2.95
C ARG A 76 -23.67 21.53 3.17
N TYR A 77 -23.78 22.85 3.22
CA TYR A 77 -25.07 23.54 3.02
C TYR A 77 -25.29 23.78 1.52
N PHE A 78 -26.54 23.66 1.06
CA PHE A 78 -27.04 24.16 -0.22
C PHE A 78 -27.82 25.47 -0.03
N GLN A 79 -28.51 25.60 1.10
CA GLN A 79 -29.29 26.77 1.49
C GLN A 79 -29.21 26.96 3.01
N GLY A 80 -29.08 28.22 3.45
CA GLY A 80 -28.74 28.58 4.83
C GLY A 80 -27.26 28.34 5.16
N GLU A 81 -26.82 28.80 6.34
CA GLU A 81 -25.46 28.62 6.86
C GLU A 81 -25.50 28.19 8.34
N GLY A 82 -24.60 27.30 8.78
CA GLY A 82 -24.63 26.79 10.15
C GLY A 82 -23.42 25.95 10.56
N SER A 83 -23.58 25.23 11.68
CA SER A 83 -22.54 24.42 12.33
C SER A 83 -22.18 23.15 11.54
N GLU A 84 -20.90 22.74 11.57
CA GLU A 84 -20.45 21.42 11.08
C GLU A 84 -21.14 20.25 11.79
N LEU A 85 -21.68 20.47 12.99
CA LEU A 85 -22.51 19.53 13.74
C LEU A 85 -23.85 20.17 14.08
N VAL A 86 -24.93 19.66 13.47
CA VAL A 86 -26.31 20.12 13.66
C VAL A 86 -27.05 19.14 14.56
N ARG A 87 -27.85 19.67 15.49
CA ARG A 87 -28.92 18.90 16.15
C ARG A 87 -30.24 19.24 15.49
N LEU A 88 -30.87 18.24 14.87
CA LEU A 88 -32.16 18.35 14.22
C LEU A 88 -33.22 17.70 15.11
N SER A 89 -34.22 18.46 15.54
CA SER A 89 -35.27 18.02 16.48
C SER A 89 -36.61 17.84 15.77
N GLY A 90 -37.52 17.06 16.37
CA GLY A 90 -38.83 16.77 15.79
C GLY A 90 -38.80 15.72 14.67
N PHE A 91 -37.67 15.03 14.46
CA PHE A 91 -37.49 14.00 13.45
C PHE A 91 -38.27 12.71 13.82
N ASN A 92 -38.59 11.84 12.86
CA ASN A 92 -39.49 10.68 13.00
C ASN A 92 -40.93 10.97 13.52
N GLN A 93 -41.28 12.17 13.99
CA GLN A 93 -42.60 12.44 14.61
C GLN A 93 -43.76 12.43 13.60
N HIS A 94 -43.52 12.90 12.36
CA HIS A 94 -44.54 13.04 11.31
C HIS A 94 -44.19 12.30 10.00
N SER A 95 -43.10 11.53 9.98
CA SER A 95 -42.63 10.81 8.78
C SER A 95 -43.31 9.45 8.65
N CYS A 96 -43.84 9.14 7.46
CA CYS A 96 -44.57 7.88 7.21
C CYS A 96 -43.75 6.84 6.44
N GLN A 97 -42.62 7.26 5.84
CA GLN A 97 -41.79 6.45 4.96
C GLN A 97 -40.31 6.58 5.31
N ASP A 98 -39.83 7.82 5.50
CA ASP A 98 -38.43 8.10 5.86
C ASP A 98 -38.24 8.04 7.37
N ILE A 99 -38.27 6.83 7.95
CA ILE A 99 -37.93 6.58 9.36
C ILE A 99 -36.43 6.28 9.43
N ILE A 100 -35.67 7.06 10.20
CA ILE A 100 -34.24 6.78 10.44
C ILE A 100 -34.00 6.42 11.91
N ASN A 101 -33.54 5.19 12.13
CA ASN A 101 -33.23 4.63 13.46
C ASN A 101 -31.74 4.29 13.63
N GLU A 102 -30.93 4.46 12.59
CA GLU A 102 -29.53 4.02 12.53
C GLU A 102 -28.57 5.18 12.18
N THR A 103 -27.32 5.06 12.63
CA THR A 103 -26.25 6.03 12.34
C THR A 103 -25.44 5.64 11.11
N GLY A 104 -24.83 6.61 10.44
CA GLY A 104 -23.94 6.41 9.29
C GLY A 104 -24.60 6.65 7.92
N GLY A 105 -25.94 6.69 7.85
CA GLY A 105 -26.64 7.05 6.62
C GLY A 105 -26.40 8.52 6.21
N ARG A 106 -26.33 8.75 4.90
CA ARG A 106 -26.10 10.05 4.24
C ARG A 106 -27.39 10.52 3.58
N TYR A 107 -27.82 11.75 3.90
CA TYR A 107 -29.10 12.29 3.48
C TYR A 107 -28.99 13.77 3.10
N LEU A 108 -29.92 14.21 2.27
CA LEU A 108 -30.28 15.63 2.12
C LEU A 108 -31.35 15.96 3.19
N PHE A 109 -31.09 16.99 3.99
CA PHE A 109 -31.96 17.43 5.08
C PHE A 109 -32.65 18.75 4.73
N PHE A 110 -33.91 18.87 5.14
CA PHE A 110 -34.73 20.06 5.04
C PHE A 110 -35.11 20.51 6.45
N ALA A 111 -34.79 21.74 6.81
CA ALA A 111 -34.94 22.22 8.18
C ALA A 111 -35.27 23.71 8.31
N GLU A 112 -35.86 24.04 9.45
CA GLU A 112 -36.24 25.38 9.87
C GLU A 112 -35.46 25.82 11.13
N PRO A 113 -35.36 27.13 11.41
CA PRO A 113 -34.71 27.64 12.62
C PRO A 113 -35.37 27.08 13.90
N GLY A 114 -34.56 26.55 14.83
CA GLY A 114 -34.98 26.15 16.16
C GLY A 114 -34.33 26.98 17.27
N GLU A 115 -34.63 26.66 18.53
CA GLU A 115 -34.05 27.37 19.67
C GLU A 115 -32.53 27.12 19.81
N LYS A 116 -31.81 28.17 20.24
CA LYS A 116 -30.39 28.12 20.65
C LYS A 116 -29.44 27.54 19.59
N GLY A 117 -29.77 27.70 18.31
CA GLY A 117 -28.95 27.23 17.19
C GLY A 117 -29.13 25.75 16.82
N ASN A 118 -30.10 25.06 17.43
CA ASN A 118 -30.61 23.80 16.88
C ASN A 118 -31.51 24.08 15.67
N LEU A 119 -31.76 23.06 14.85
CA LEU A 119 -32.72 23.12 13.76
C LEU A 119 -33.92 22.20 14.04
N ASN A 120 -35.06 22.51 13.43
CA ASN A 120 -36.27 21.68 13.47
C ASN A 120 -36.52 21.05 12.09
N ALA A 121 -37.06 19.83 12.07
CA ALA A 121 -37.39 19.11 10.85
C ALA A 121 -38.51 19.82 10.04
N ALA A 122 -38.21 20.22 8.80
CA ALA A 122 -39.20 20.83 7.89
C ALA A 122 -39.94 19.72 7.11
N TYR A 123 -41.24 19.56 7.36
CA TYR A 123 -42.02 18.42 6.87
C TYR A 123 -42.78 18.69 5.57
N ASP A 124 -42.62 17.77 4.61
CA ASP A 124 -43.39 17.71 3.36
C ASP A 124 -44.57 16.74 3.52
N GLY A 125 -45.58 17.17 4.29
CA GLY A 125 -46.75 16.35 4.62
C GLY A 125 -46.38 15.00 5.23
N ALA A 126 -46.81 13.91 4.58
CA ALA A 126 -46.52 12.53 4.99
C ALA A 126 -45.09 12.05 4.63
N PHE A 127 -44.37 12.80 3.78
CA PHE A 127 -43.12 12.40 3.13
C PHE A 127 -41.87 12.98 3.81
N GLY A 128 -41.92 13.29 5.10
CA GLY A 128 -40.71 13.52 5.90
C GLY A 128 -39.91 14.81 5.61
N SER A 129 -38.79 14.94 6.32
CA SER A 129 -37.88 16.10 6.29
C SER A 129 -36.50 15.77 5.68
N VAL A 130 -36.38 14.63 5.01
CA VAL A 130 -35.12 14.09 4.49
C VAL A 130 -35.33 13.42 3.13
N ARG A 131 -34.24 13.24 2.37
CA ARG A 131 -34.16 12.34 1.22
C ARG A 131 -32.85 11.56 1.29
N SER A 132 -32.89 10.26 1.03
CA SER A 132 -31.68 9.41 0.94
C SER A 132 -30.77 9.93 -0.17
N TRP A 133 -29.47 10.07 0.10
CA TRP A 133 -28.54 10.63 -0.89
C TRP A 133 -28.35 9.71 -2.11
N SER A 134 -28.47 10.25 -3.32
CA SER A 134 -28.25 9.52 -4.59
C SER A 134 -27.68 10.44 -5.68
N GLU A 135 -27.17 9.84 -6.77
CA GLU A 135 -26.62 10.57 -7.93
C GLU A 135 -27.72 11.37 -8.67
N GLU A 136 -28.97 10.91 -8.64
CA GLU A 136 -30.12 11.64 -9.19
C GLU A 136 -30.38 12.93 -8.40
N ILE A 137 -30.34 12.89 -7.06
CA ILE A 137 -30.49 14.11 -6.23
C ILE A 137 -29.33 15.08 -6.46
N GLU A 138 -28.11 14.58 -6.58
CA GLU A 138 -26.95 15.43 -6.91
C GLU A 138 -27.11 16.09 -8.29
N THR A 139 -27.67 15.36 -9.26
CA THR A 139 -27.98 15.87 -10.60
C THR A 139 -29.14 16.88 -10.59
N GLU A 140 -30.20 16.66 -9.81
CA GLU A 140 -31.32 17.59 -9.69
C GLU A 140 -30.92 18.89 -8.97
N LEU A 141 -30.18 18.82 -7.85
CA LEU A 141 -29.60 20.00 -7.22
C LEU A 141 -28.65 20.75 -8.16
N GLY A 142 -27.92 20.03 -9.01
CA GLY A 142 -27.07 20.61 -10.06
C GLY A 142 -27.86 21.39 -11.12
N LYS A 143 -29.08 20.95 -11.47
CA LYS A 143 -29.98 21.65 -12.40
C LYS A 143 -30.64 22.88 -11.75
N LEU A 144 -31.03 22.77 -10.48
CA LEU A 144 -31.62 23.89 -9.72
C LEU A 144 -30.63 25.04 -9.47
N GLY A 145 -29.32 24.77 -9.55
CA GLY A 145 -28.28 25.79 -9.58
C GLY A 145 -28.01 26.43 -10.96
N GLY A 146 -28.74 26.06 -12.02
CA GLY A 146 -28.51 26.53 -13.39
C GLY A 146 -29.69 27.29 -13.98
N GLY A 147 -29.67 28.63 -13.91
CA GLY A 147 -30.87 29.46 -14.12
C GLY A 147 -30.72 30.81 -14.83
N LYS A 148 -29.70 31.01 -15.68
CA LYS A 148 -29.67 31.87 -16.90
C LYS A 148 -28.27 32.41 -17.22
N GLU A 149 -27.78 32.09 -18.43
CA GLU A 149 -26.71 32.84 -19.07
C GLU A 149 -27.25 34.19 -19.59
N SER A 150 -26.53 35.30 -19.39
CA SER A 150 -25.80 35.95 -20.49
C SER A 150 -25.22 37.34 -20.14
N ASN A 151 -23.89 37.41 -20.22
CA ASN A 151 -23.11 38.53 -20.78
C ASN A 151 -22.89 39.82 -19.95
N SER A 152 -21.77 40.48 -20.29
CA SER A 152 -21.27 41.79 -19.84
C SER A 152 -20.40 41.85 -18.58
N SER A 153 -19.26 42.52 -18.73
CA SER A 153 -18.21 42.77 -17.76
C SER A 153 -18.64 43.71 -16.63
N ASP A 154 -19.12 43.16 -15.51
CA ASP A 154 -18.98 43.69 -14.13
C ASP A 154 -19.61 42.70 -13.12
N GLU A 155 -19.29 41.41 -13.20
CA GLU A 155 -19.87 40.41 -12.30
C GLU A 155 -19.16 40.39 -10.92
N PRO A 156 -19.88 40.58 -9.80
CA PRO A 156 -19.29 40.52 -8.47
C PRO A 156 -18.85 39.08 -8.14
N LEU A 157 -17.66 38.94 -7.56
CA LEU A 157 -17.08 37.65 -7.13
C LEU A 157 -18.14 36.75 -6.46
N PRO A 158 -18.44 35.56 -7.02
CA PRO A 158 -19.46 34.69 -6.47
C PRO A 158 -19.24 34.39 -4.98
N GLN A 159 -20.32 34.43 -4.19
CA GLN A 159 -20.22 34.33 -2.73
C GLN A 159 -19.59 33.00 -2.27
N SER A 160 -19.78 31.92 -3.02
CA SER A 160 -19.10 30.63 -2.84
C SER A 160 -17.58 30.77 -2.92
N VAL A 161 -17.08 31.44 -3.96
CA VAL A 161 -15.65 31.74 -4.16
C VAL A 161 -15.12 32.67 -3.08
N ALA A 162 -15.86 33.73 -2.76
CA ALA A 162 -15.52 34.67 -1.70
C ALA A 162 -15.37 33.98 -0.33
N ASN A 163 -16.32 33.10 0.02
CA ASN A 163 -16.29 32.33 1.26
C ASN A 163 -15.14 31.30 1.27
N ALA A 164 -14.93 30.56 0.18
CA ALA A 164 -13.86 29.58 0.07
C ALA A 164 -12.46 30.19 0.22
N VAL A 165 -12.21 31.34 -0.43
CA VAL A 165 -10.93 32.06 -0.31
C VAL A 165 -10.74 32.68 1.08
N LYS A 166 -11.79 33.29 1.66
CA LYS A 166 -11.72 33.79 3.05
C LYS A 166 -11.42 32.66 4.04
N PHE A 167 -12.01 31.49 3.87
CA PHE A 167 -11.74 30.30 4.69
C PHE A 167 -10.30 29.80 4.54
N ALA A 168 -9.80 29.70 3.30
CA ALA A 168 -8.42 29.30 3.05
C ALA A 168 -7.40 30.26 3.71
N ALA A 169 -7.61 31.57 3.57
CA ALA A 169 -6.75 32.59 4.16
C ALA A 169 -6.85 32.68 5.70
N ALA A 170 -8.05 32.50 6.25
CA ALA A 170 -8.28 32.40 7.69
C ALA A 170 -7.50 31.22 8.30
N ARG A 171 -7.60 30.03 7.68
CA ARG A 171 -6.89 28.82 8.09
C ARG A 171 -5.37 28.97 7.98
N GLU A 172 -4.87 29.57 6.90
CA GLU A 172 -3.42 29.80 6.71
C GLU A 172 -2.83 30.81 7.69
N THR A 173 -3.58 31.88 8.03
CA THR A 173 -3.08 32.97 8.88
C THR A 173 -3.49 32.88 10.34
N GLY A 174 -4.24 31.84 10.73
CA GLY A 174 -4.74 31.66 12.09
C GLY A 174 -5.73 32.74 12.53
N ARG A 175 -6.45 33.35 11.58
CA ARG A 175 -7.39 34.46 11.79
C ARG A 175 -8.84 34.04 11.61
N SER A 176 -9.78 34.85 12.11
CA SER A 176 -11.21 34.64 11.81
C SER A 176 -11.52 35.02 10.37
N THR A 177 -12.40 34.26 9.70
CA THR A 177 -12.92 34.58 8.36
C THR A 177 -13.52 35.98 8.27
N SER A 178 -14.17 36.45 9.34
CA SER A 178 -14.69 37.82 9.47
C SER A 178 -13.62 38.92 9.40
N THR A 179 -12.36 38.59 9.67
CA THR A 179 -11.22 39.52 9.62
C THR A 179 -10.43 39.46 8.31
N ILE A 180 -10.84 38.61 7.35
CA ILE A 180 -10.24 38.52 6.02
C ILE A 180 -11.00 39.43 5.05
N GLN A 181 -10.34 40.49 4.60
CA GLN A 181 -10.88 41.40 3.59
C GLN A 181 -10.50 40.92 2.19
N ILE A 182 -11.46 40.80 1.27
CA ILE A 182 -11.15 40.65 -0.15
C ILE A 182 -10.83 42.04 -0.69
N LEU A 183 -9.69 42.18 -1.37
CA LEU A 183 -9.23 43.45 -1.93
C LEU A 183 -9.56 43.57 -3.42
N GLN A 184 -9.49 42.45 -4.14
CA GLN A 184 -9.56 42.39 -5.60
C GLN A 184 -9.90 40.95 -6.00
N ALA A 185 -10.71 40.79 -7.04
CA ALA A 185 -11.02 39.51 -7.63
C ALA A 185 -11.19 39.68 -9.14
N GLU A 186 -10.57 38.80 -9.89
CA GLU A 186 -10.53 38.85 -11.35
C GLU A 186 -10.88 37.46 -11.90
N PRO A 187 -11.80 37.33 -12.87
CA PRO A 187 -12.02 36.06 -13.56
C PRO A 187 -10.77 35.70 -14.37
N PHE A 188 -10.41 34.42 -14.40
CA PHE A 188 -9.20 33.92 -15.05
C PHE A 188 -9.36 32.47 -15.50
N THR A 189 -8.89 32.15 -16.70
CA THR A 189 -8.88 30.78 -17.25
C THR A 189 -7.49 30.16 -17.12
N TRP A 190 -7.39 29.09 -16.34
CA TRP A 190 -6.13 28.41 -16.02
C TRP A 190 -5.76 27.35 -17.06
N SER A 191 -4.46 27.04 -17.18
CA SER A 191 -3.89 26.05 -18.13
C SER A 191 -4.13 24.57 -17.79
N ASP A 192 -4.47 24.29 -16.52
CA ASP A 192 -4.52 22.95 -15.95
C ASP A 192 -5.42 22.91 -14.71
N ASN A 193 -5.75 21.70 -14.27
CA ASN A 193 -6.53 21.48 -13.04
C ASN A 193 -5.76 21.79 -11.73
N CYS A 194 -4.51 22.22 -11.82
CA CYS A 194 -3.72 22.79 -10.73
C CYS A 194 -3.77 24.32 -10.69
N LEU A 195 -4.60 24.93 -11.55
CA LEU A 195 -4.80 26.38 -11.66
C LEU A 195 -3.52 27.13 -12.11
N GLY A 196 -2.70 26.48 -12.94
CA GLY A 196 -1.46 27.03 -13.47
C GLY A 196 -0.37 27.25 -12.41
N LEU A 197 -0.38 26.47 -11.33
CA LEU A 197 0.62 26.55 -10.24
C LEU A 197 1.55 25.33 -10.27
N PRO A 198 2.88 25.53 -10.10
CA PRO A 198 3.84 24.43 -10.09
C PRO A 198 3.77 23.66 -8.76
N PHE A 199 3.16 22.47 -8.77
CA PHE A 199 3.23 21.50 -7.68
C PHE A 199 4.18 20.37 -8.08
N ALA A 200 5.28 20.18 -7.33
CA ALA A 200 6.26 19.13 -7.61
C ALA A 200 5.69 17.70 -7.47
N ASP A 201 4.68 17.53 -6.59
CA ASP A 201 4.23 16.20 -6.13
C ASP A 201 2.83 15.83 -6.64
N ARG A 202 2.23 16.59 -7.56
CA ARG A 202 0.89 16.32 -8.10
C ARG A 202 0.88 16.27 -9.62
N GLY A 203 0.32 15.18 -10.16
CA GLY A 203 0.08 14.99 -11.60
C GLY A 203 -1.00 15.94 -12.14
N CYS A 204 -0.61 17.20 -12.37
CA CYS A 204 -1.48 18.22 -12.94
C CYS A 204 -1.82 17.87 -14.40
N ARG A 205 -3.12 17.73 -14.69
CA ARG A 205 -3.62 17.41 -16.04
C ARG A 205 -3.85 18.72 -16.80
N ARG A 206 -3.23 18.84 -17.98
CA ARG A 206 -3.46 19.97 -18.91
C ARG A 206 -4.91 19.94 -19.39
N THR A 207 -5.73 20.83 -18.84
CA THR A 207 -7.15 21.02 -19.14
C THR A 207 -7.50 22.43 -18.69
N THR A 208 -8.18 23.20 -19.54
CA THR A 208 -8.51 24.59 -19.22
C THR A 208 -9.57 24.63 -18.12
N VAL A 209 -9.33 25.41 -17.08
CA VAL A 209 -10.27 25.55 -15.94
C VAL A 209 -10.60 27.01 -15.75
N GLU A 210 -11.88 27.36 -15.90
CA GLU A 210 -12.38 28.70 -15.60
C GLU A 210 -12.45 28.93 -14.09
N GLY A 211 -12.24 30.18 -13.67
CA GLY A 211 -11.97 30.47 -12.28
C GLY A 211 -11.69 31.92 -11.96
N TRP A 212 -11.13 32.14 -10.77
CA TRP A 212 -10.89 33.47 -10.22
C TRP A 212 -9.50 33.59 -9.60
N LYS A 213 -8.85 34.73 -9.81
CA LYS A 213 -7.67 35.17 -9.08
C LYS A 213 -8.13 36.17 -8.01
N VAL A 214 -8.04 35.77 -6.74
CA VAL A 214 -8.61 36.53 -5.62
C VAL A 214 -7.51 36.98 -4.68
N THR A 215 -7.40 38.29 -4.48
CA THR A 215 -6.43 38.90 -3.58
C THR A 215 -7.11 39.34 -2.28
N VAL A 216 -6.56 38.92 -1.14
CA VAL A 216 -7.10 39.20 0.20
C VAL A 216 -6.07 39.87 1.11
N ARG A 217 -6.56 40.55 2.14
CA ARG A 217 -5.79 41.11 3.26
C ARG A 217 -6.13 40.36 4.54
N ALA A 218 -5.09 39.88 5.22
CA ALA A 218 -5.16 39.16 6.48
C ALA A 218 -4.25 39.85 7.51
N GLY A 219 -4.75 40.94 8.12
CA GLY A 219 -3.91 41.86 8.90
C GLY A 219 -3.02 42.70 7.97
N ASN A 220 -1.71 42.70 8.19
CA ASN A 220 -0.72 43.39 7.34
C ASN A 220 -0.31 42.59 6.09
N ARG A 221 -0.76 41.34 5.93
CA ARG A 221 -0.36 40.46 4.82
C ARG A 221 -1.36 40.56 3.66
N ARG A 222 -0.86 40.80 2.44
CA ARG A 222 -1.59 40.64 1.18
C ARG A 222 -1.32 39.24 0.64
N LEU A 223 -2.35 38.49 0.28
CA LEU A 223 -2.27 37.10 -0.18
C LEU A 223 -3.12 36.93 -1.45
N ILE A 224 -2.61 36.20 -2.43
CA ILE A 224 -3.29 35.89 -3.68
C ILE A 224 -3.61 34.39 -3.70
N TYR A 225 -4.87 34.09 -4.01
CA TYR A 225 -5.38 32.73 -4.21
C TYR A 225 -5.89 32.59 -5.64
N ARG A 226 -5.75 31.39 -6.18
CA ARG A 226 -6.35 30.96 -7.44
C ARG A 226 -7.42 29.93 -7.12
N THR A 227 -8.55 30.01 -7.80
CA THR A 227 -9.67 29.09 -7.61
C THR A 227 -10.36 28.79 -8.92
N ASN A 228 -11.08 27.66 -8.98
CA ASN A 228 -12.05 27.44 -10.06
C ASN A 228 -13.33 28.26 -9.83
N GLU A 229 -14.18 28.32 -10.87
CA GLU A 229 -15.39 29.15 -10.98
C GLU A 229 -16.31 29.06 -9.74
N ARG A 230 -16.41 27.87 -9.14
CA ARG A 230 -17.35 27.57 -8.05
C ARG A 230 -16.75 27.68 -6.63
N GLY A 231 -15.46 27.92 -6.49
CA GLY A 231 -14.78 27.96 -5.17
C GLY A 231 -14.38 26.59 -4.61
N ASN A 232 -14.58 25.51 -5.36
CA ASN A 232 -14.38 24.13 -4.88
C ASN A 232 -12.91 23.71 -4.83
N ILE A 233 -12.04 24.37 -5.62
CA ILE A 233 -10.59 24.15 -5.64
C ILE A 233 -9.94 25.50 -5.36
N VAL A 234 -9.22 25.64 -4.25
CA VAL A 234 -8.53 26.89 -3.87
C VAL A 234 -7.06 26.62 -3.55
N TYR A 235 -6.15 27.32 -4.24
CA TYR A 235 -4.71 27.24 -4.04
C TYR A 235 -4.07 28.61 -3.82
N ARG A 236 -3.03 28.68 -2.98
CA ARG A 236 -2.25 29.91 -2.73
C ARG A 236 -1.25 30.12 -3.87
N ASP A 237 -1.31 31.27 -4.52
CA ASP A 237 -0.29 31.71 -5.48
C ASP A 237 0.92 32.21 -4.70
N ARG A 238 1.90 31.33 -4.46
CA ARG A 238 3.02 31.63 -3.55
C ARG A 238 4.03 32.60 -4.11
N GLU A 239 4.32 32.46 -5.40
CA GLU A 239 5.26 33.28 -6.16
C GLU A 239 4.81 34.74 -6.22
N ASN A 240 3.52 34.98 -6.46
CA ASN A 240 2.93 36.33 -6.48
C ASN A 240 2.43 36.80 -5.10
N SER A 241 2.65 36.00 -4.05
CA SER A 241 2.35 36.36 -2.65
C SER A 241 3.58 36.16 -1.76
N PRO A 242 4.67 36.92 -2.01
CA PRO A 242 5.89 36.82 -1.21
C PRO A 242 5.58 37.04 0.27
N PRO A 243 6.33 36.39 1.19
CA PRO A 243 6.25 36.72 2.61
C PRO A 243 6.62 38.19 2.84
N PRO A 244 6.22 38.80 3.98
CA PRO A 244 6.83 40.08 4.38
C PRO A 244 8.36 39.93 4.40
N SER A 245 9.04 41.00 4.02
CA SER A 245 10.46 41.07 3.65
C SER A 245 11.42 40.29 4.57
N GLU A 246 12.42 39.70 3.95
CA GLU A 246 13.53 38.97 4.56
C GLU A 246 14.41 39.89 5.43
N GLU A 247 14.01 40.09 6.68
CA GLU A 247 14.92 40.49 7.77
C GLU A 247 14.69 39.56 8.97
N ASN A 248 15.82 39.09 9.55
CA ASN A 248 15.90 38.20 10.72
C ASN A 248 15.55 36.72 10.52
N SER A 249 16.20 36.09 9.53
CA SER A 249 16.55 34.66 9.65
C SER A 249 17.65 34.49 10.69
N GLU A 250 17.31 34.00 11.90
CA GLU A 250 18.15 33.11 12.75
C GLU A 250 17.53 32.77 14.13
N GLU A 251 16.40 33.36 14.55
CA GLU A 251 15.88 33.21 15.94
C GLU A 251 14.51 32.50 16.11
N ASP A 252 14.04 31.67 15.16
CA ASP A 252 12.74 30.95 15.27
C ASP A 252 12.84 29.41 15.28
N LEU A 253 14.04 28.84 15.50
CA LEU A 253 14.25 27.38 15.67
C LEU A 253 14.13 26.90 17.13
N LYS A 254 13.47 27.67 18.01
CA LYS A 254 13.23 27.29 19.42
C LYS A 254 11.79 27.41 19.91
N THR A 255 10.83 27.68 19.03
CA THR A 255 9.40 27.77 19.41
C THR A 255 8.51 26.91 18.53
N LEU A 256 7.83 25.93 19.17
CA LEU A 256 6.81 25.08 18.55
C LEU A 256 5.79 25.92 17.75
N PRO A 257 5.59 25.68 16.44
CA PRO A 257 4.68 26.47 15.64
C PRO A 257 3.25 26.51 16.21
N ARG A 258 2.63 27.69 16.20
CA ARG A 258 1.29 27.89 16.80
C ARG A 258 0.20 26.98 16.21
N SER A 259 0.31 26.61 14.93
CA SER A 259 -0.57 25.63 14.29
C SER A 259 -0.48 24.26 14.95
N VAL A 260 0.74 23.77 15.15
CA VAL A 260 1.05 22.49 15.80
C VAL A 260 0.62 22.52 17.27
N ALA A 261 0.97 23.58 18.00
CA ALA A 261 0.56 23.78 19.40
C ALA A 261 -0.96 23.74 19.58
N ASN A 262 -1.71 24.43 18.71
CA ASN A 262 -3.17 24.43 18.76
C ASN A 262 -3.77 23.06 18.39
N ALA A 263 -3.23 22.38 17.36
CA ALA A 263 -3.71 21.07 16.93
C ALA A 263 -3.55 20.01 18.02
N VAL A 264 -2.39 19.98 18.71
CA VAL A 264 -2.14 19.06 19.83
C VAL A 264 -3.05 19.38 21.03
N LYS A 265 -3.23 20.66 21.40
CA LYS A 265 -4.17 21.04 22.48
C LYS A 265 -5.61 20.62 22.21
N ILE A 266 -6.07 20.71 20.96
CA ILE A 266 -7.40 20.26 20.55
C ILE A 266 -7.51 18.72 20.64
N ALA A 267 -6.49 17.99 20.21
CA ALA A 267 -6.46 16.53 20.31
C ALA A 267 -6.49 16.04 21.78
N ALA A 268 -5.67 16.64 22.64
CA ALA A 268 -5.60 16.30 24.07
C ALA A 268 -6.89 16.64 24.85
N ALA A 269 -7.52 17.77 24.53
CA ALA A 269 -8.81 18.14 25.10
C ALA A 269 -9.92 17.14 24.74
N ARG A 270 -9.94 16.65 23.50
CA ARG A 270 -10.88 15.60 23.06
C ARG A 270 -10.64 14.28 23.80
N GLU A 271 -9.39 13.85 23.92
CA GLU A 271 -8.99 12.61 24.61
C GLU A 271 -9.37 12.64 26.11
N THR A 272 -9.22 13.80 26.77
CA THR A 272 -9.52 13.96 28.20
C THR A 272 -10.92 14.47 28.51
N ARG A 273 -11.74 14.77 27.49
CA ARG A 273 -13.07 15.41 27.60
C ARG A 273 -13.04 16.76 28.34
N GLY A 274 -11.92 17.49 28.24
CA GLY A 274 -11.72 18.84 28.80
C GLY A 274 -11.72 19.92 27.72
N PHE A 275 -11.27 21.13 28.05
CA PHE A 275 -11.18 22.26 27.12
C PHE A 275 -9.75 22.51 26.62
N PRO A 276 -9.51 22.89 25.34
CA PRO A 276 -8.16 23.15 24.81
C PRO A 276 -7.36 24.25 25.54
N ARG A 277 -8.05 25.13 26.28
CA ARG A 277 -7.42 26.18 27.11
C ARG A 277 -6.83 25.64 28.41
N GLU A 278 -7.31 24.49 28.88
CA GLU A 278 -6.84 23.79 30.09
C GLU A 278 -5.66 22.85 29.80
N ILE A 279 -5.31 22.67 28.52
CA ILE A 279 -4.16 21.87 28.10
C ILE A 279 -2.90 22.73 28.11
N GLU A 280 -1.96 22.34 28.96
CA GLU A 280 -0.61 22.94 29.08
C GLU A 280 0.36 22.14 28.20
N ILE A 281 1.25 22.81 27.45
CA ILE A 281 2.34 22.13 26.72
C ILE A 281 3.57 22.16 27.61
N LEU A 282 4.18 21.00 27.83
CA LEU A 282 5.34 20.81 28.71
C LEU A 282 6.66 20.75 27.95
N SER A 283 6.68 20.07 26.81
CA SER A 283 7.84 19.99 25.94
C SER A 283 7.41 19.83 24.48
N ALA A 284 8.31 20.22 23.58
CA ALA A 284 8.11 20.15 22.14
C ALA A 284 9.46 19.98 21.45
N GLU A 285 9.64 18.88 20.73
CA GLU A 285 10.88 18.50 20.06
C GLU A 285 10.60 18.28 18.57
N PRO A 286 11.37 18.89 17.64
CA PRO A 286 11.26 18.57 16.22
C PRO A 286 11.75 17.13 15.98
N HIS A 287 11.08 16.40 15.08
CA HIS A 287 11.38 15.01 14.80
C HIS A 287 11.01 14.62 13.37
N THR A 288 11.76 13.70 12.76
CA THR A 288 11.46 13.15 11.43
C THR A 288 10.96 11.73 11.56
N TRP A 289 9.72 11.49 11.15
CA TRP A 289 9.04 10.21 11.28
C TRP A 289 9.30 9.29 10.08
N SER A 290 9.25 7.97 10.30
CA SER A 290 9.53 6.94 9.29
C SER A 290 8.44 6.74 8.24
N ASN A 291 7.21 7.17 8.50
CA ASN A 291 6.04 6.91 7.64
C ASN A 291 4.92 7.95 7.85
N GLY A 292 3.91 7.93 6.96
CA GLY A 292 2.73 8.81 7.03
C GLY A 292 1.79 8.62 8.23
N CYS A 293 2.03 7.60 9.06
CA CYS A 293 1.38 7.42 10.37
C CYS A 293 2.26 7.93 11.54
N LEU A 294 3.33 8.68 11.23
CA LEU A 294 4.26 9.28 12.18
C LEU A 294 5.00 8.25 13.04
N GLY A 295 5.31 7.09 12.44
CA GLY A 295 5.95 5.96 13.12
C GLY A 295 5.06 5.33 14.20
N LEU A 296 3.73 5.37 14.05
CA LEU A 296 2.77 4.71 14.94
C LEU A 296 1.94 3.69 14.17
N THR A 297 1.71 2.52 14.76
CA THR A 297 0.74 1.54 14.23
C THR A 297 -0.68 1.99 14.56
N LEU A 298 -1.43 2.41 13.55
CA LEU A 298 -2.82 2.85 13.69
C LEU A 298 -3.78 1.76 13.17
N PRO A 299 -4.72 1.25 14.00
CA PRO A 299 -5.65 0.19 13.57
C PRO A 299 -6.42 0.56 12.30
N ASN A 300 -6.54 -0.40 11.38
CA ASN A 300 -7.28 -0.29 10.12
C ASN A 300 -6.84 0.90 9.21
N ARG A 301 -5.57 1.33 9.28
CA ARG A 301 -5.03 2.41 8.47
C ARG A 301 -3.74 1.99 7.76
N ALA A 302 -3.72 2.12 6.43
CA ALA A 302 -2.49 2.01 5.64
C ALA A 302 -1.64 3.28 5.77
N CYS A 303 -0.32 3.12 5.86
CA CYS A 303 0.64 4.20 6.08
C CYS A 303 1.59 4.32 4.87
N THR A 304 1.80 5.53 4.35
CA THR A 304 2.80 5.78 3.29
C THR A 304 4.21 5.58 3.84
N GLN A 305 5.12 5.02 3.05
CA GLN A 305 6.52 4.77 3.46
C GLN A 305 7.44 6.00 3.27
N ALA A 306 6.87 7.20 3.27
CA ALA A 306 7.60 8.45 3.11
C ALA A 306 8.00 9.03 4.47
N LEU A 307 9.22 9.56 4.58
CA LEU A 307 9.64 10.30 5.77
C LEU A 307 8.80 11.58 5.93
N VAL A 308 8.44 11.90 7.17
CA VAL A 308 7.59 13.07 7.49
C VAL A 308 8.23 13.92 8.57
N GLU A 309 8.63 15.14 8.24
CA GLU A 309 9.05 16.13 9.23
C GLU A 309 7.89 16.53 10.16
N GLY A 310 8.17 16.70 11.44
CA GLY A 310 7.15 16.89 12.45
C GLY A 310 7.67 17.24 13.83
N TRP A 311 6.80 17.03 14.83
CA TRP A 311 7.03 17.38 16.22
C TRP A 311 6.54 16.27 17.15
N ARG A 312 7.32 16.00 18.20
CA ARG A 312 6.90 15.27 19.40
C ARG A 312 6.54 16.28 20.47
N VAL A 313 5.30 16.25 20.96
CA VAL A 313 4.77 17.27 21.89
C VAL A 313 4.20 16.60 23.13
N THR A 314 4.72 16.96 24.30
CA THR A 314 4.22 16.49 25.60
C THR A 314 3.29 17.53 26.20
N VAL A 315 2.10 17.11 26.65
CA VAL A 315 1.09 17.98 27.25
C VAL A 315 0.61 17.47 28.60
N ARG A 316 0.10 18.39 29.44
CA ARG A 316 -0.60 18.11 30.69
C ARG A 316 -2.08 18.44 30.54
N ALA A 317 -2.92 17.51 30.98
CA ALA A 317 -4.37 17.60 30.99
C ALA A 317 -4.86 17.16 32.38
N GLY A 318 -5.01 18.11 33.30
CA GLY A 318 -5.17 17.81 34.73
C GLY A 318 -4.00 16.98 35.26
N ASN A 319 -4.29 15.85 35.90
CA ASN A 319 -3.29 14.94 36.46
C ASN A 319 -2.65 13.97 35.43
N ARG A 320 -3.02 14.05 34.14
CA ARG A 320 -2.48 13.17 33.09
C ARG A 320 -1.47 13.92 32.23
N GLN A 321 -0.31 13.32 32.00
CA GLN A 321 0.59 13.71 30.92
C GLN A 321 0.34 12.82 29.70
N LEU A 322 0.29 13.42 28.52
CA LEU A 322 0.08 12.74 27.25
C LEU A 322 1.17 13.19 26.27
N VAL A 323 1.68 12.27 25.44
CA VAL A 323 2.64 12.58 24.38
C VAL A 323 1.90 12.45 23.03
N TYR A 324 2.13 13.37 22.13
CA TYR A 324 1.56 13.37 20.77
C TYR A 324 2.67 13.45 19.73
N ARG A 325 2.48 12.74 18.63
CA ARG A 325 3.28 12.89 17.40
C ARG A 325 2.44 13.62 16.36
N THR A 326 3.07 14.54 15.64
CA THR A 326 2.40 15.35 14.63
C THR A 326 3.35 15.75 13.50
N ASP A 327 2.81 16.07 12.32
CA ASP A 327 3.61 16.63 11.21
C ASP A 327 3.96 18.11 11.44
N SER A 328 4.82 18.67 10.58
CA SER A 328 5.34 20.03 10.70
C SER A 328 4.28 21.15 10.66
N ARG A 329 3.05 20.83 10.26
CA ARG A 329 1.93 21.78 10.13
C ARG A 329 0.80 21.54 11.14
N GLY A 330 0.75 20.36 11.77
CA GLY A 330 -0.30 19.96 12.69
C GLY A 330 -1.50 19.26 12.04
N PHE A 331 -1.36 18.69 10.84
CA PHE A 331 -2.51 18.08 10.13
C PHE A 331 -2.78 16.63 10.57
N ALA A 332 -1.74 15.79 10.63
CA ALA A 332 -1.78 14.54 11.36
C ALA A 332 -1.40 14.81 12.83
N VAL A 333 -2.24 14.40 13.77
CA VAL A 333 -1.96 14.43 15.22
C VAL A 333 -2.42 13.11 15.81
N TYR A 334 -1.48 12.34 16.37
CA TYR A 334 -1.74 11.02 16.94
C TYR A 334 -1.21 10.95 18.36
N LEU A 335 -1.98 10.32 19.26
CA LEU A 335 -1.55 10.05 20.62
C LEU A 335 -0.42 9.00 20.57
N ASP A 336 0.74 9.35 21.12
CA ASP A 336 1.88 8.46 21.31
C ASP A 336 1.62 7.61 22.56
N ASP A 337 0.70 6.65 22.46
CA ASP A 337 0.35 5.74 23.57
C ASP A 337 1.43 4.66 23.82
N THR A 338 2.68 4.93 23.42
CA THR A 338 3.86 4.09 23.73
C THR A 338 4.16 4.03 25.23
N ASN A 339 3.60 4.94 26.04
CA ASN A 339 3.56 4.76 27.49
C ASN A 339 2.60 3.65 27.96
N ARG A 340 1.59 3.24 27.17
CA ARG A 340 0.93 1.93 27.35
C ARG A 340 1.69 0.78 26.70
N SER A 341 2.59 1.05 25.74
CA SER A 341 3.52 0.06 25.17
C SER A 341 4.68 -0.35 26.10
N HIS A 342 4.56 -0.10 27.41
CA HIS A 342 5.29 -0.83 28.45
C HIS A 342 4.45 -1.98 29.05
N SER A 343 3.14 -2.04 28.79
CA SER A 343 2.28 -3.18 29.08
C SER A 343 2.05 -4.00 27.80
N LEU A 344 2.39 -5.29 27.84
CA LEU A 344 2.21 -6.22 26.73
C LEU A 344 0.72 -6.27 26.31
N PRO A 345 0.36 -5.96 25.04
CA PRO A 345 -1.02 -5.96 24.59
C PRO A 345 -1.67 -7.33 24.75
N LYS A 346 -2.94 -7.36 25.18
CA LYS A 346 -3.68 -8.62 25.35
C LYS A 346 -3.74 -9.43 24.04
N SER A 347 -3.84 -8.79 22.88
CA SER A 347 -3.82 -9.47 21.58
C SER A 347 -2.51 -10.23 21.34
N VAL A 348 -1.38 -9.68 21.78
CA VAL A 348 -0.07 -10.35 21.72
C VAL A 348 -0.05 -11.54 22.68
N VAL A 349 -0.50 -11.38 23.94
CA VAL A 349 -0.62 -12.48 24.92
C VAL A 349 -1.48 -13.62 24.38
N ASP A 350 -2.67 -13.31 23.86
CA ASP A 350 -3.61 -14.28 23.33
C ASP A 350 -3.04 -14.97 22.08
N ALA A 351 -2.25 -14.26 21.26
CA ALA A 351 -1.57 -14.82 20.10
C ALA A 351 -0.46 -15.81 20.45
N VAL A 352 0.48 -15.44 21.34
CA VAL A 352 1.58 -16.36 21.74
C VAL A 352 1.05 -17.58 22.50
N LYS A 353 -0.01 -17.42 23.32
CA LYS A 353 -0.67 -18.55 23.99
C LYS A 353 -1.36 -19.48 22.99
N ARG A 354 -2.07 -18.93 22.00
CA ARG A 354 -2.71 -19.71 20.93
C ARG A 354 -1.69 -20.50 20.13
N GLU A 355 -0.59 -19.86 19.73
CA GLU A 355 0.53 -20.51 19.03
C GLU A 355 1.10 -21.68 19.84
N THR A 356 1.43 -21.44 21.12
CA THR A 356 1.94 -22.49 22.02
C THR A 356 0.94 -23.64 22.17
N THR A 357 -0.36 -23.33 22.25
CA THR A 357 -1.44 -24.33 22.35
C THR A 357 -1.52 -25.19 21.09
N GLN A 358 -1.46 -24.56 19.91
CA GLN A 358 -1.52 -25.24 18.63
C GLN A 358 -0.30 -26.13 18.41
N VAL A 359 0.91 -25.62 18.67
CA VAL A 359 2.18 -26.32 18.39
C VAL A 359 2.47 -27.43 19.40
N PHE A 360 2.21 -27.21 20.70
CA PHE A 360 2.63 -28.11 21.78
C PHE A 360 1.49 -28.79 22.56
N GLY A 361 0.22 -28.49 22.24
CA GLY A 361 -0.95 -29.05 22.94
C GLY A 361 -1.13 -28.54 24.38
N ILE A 362 -0.47 -27.45 24.76
CA ILE A 362 -0.48 -26.91 26.13
C ILE A 362 -1.67 -25.95 26.29
N SER A 363 -2.59 -26.23 27.20
CA SER A 363 -3.74 -25.35 27.49
C SER A 363 -3.30 -23.91 27.85
N PRO A 364 -3.97 -22.86 27.31
CA PRO A 364 -3.68 -21.45 27.59
C PRO A 364 -3.60 -21.08 29.07
N ASP A 365 -4.35 -21.77 29.94
CA ASP A 365 -4.40 -21.48 31.38
C ASP A 365 -3.13 -21.94 32.12
N LYS A 366 -2.38 -22.89 31.54
CA LYS A 366 -1.09 -23.37 32.07
C LYS A 366 0.09 -22.47 31.65
N LEU A 367 -0.13 -21.56 30.71
CA LEU A 367 0.88 -20.66 30.16
C LEU A 367 0.86 -19.33 30.90
N GLN A 368 2.02 -18.89 31.39
CA GLN A 368 2.20 -17.59 32.03
C GLN A 368 3.23 -16.77 31.26
N VAL A 369 3.02 -15.45 31.16
CA VAL A 369 4.05 -14.55 30.64
C VAL A 369 5.08 -14.37 31.74
N ALA A 370 6.30 -14.86 31.52
CA ALA A 370 7.44 -14.70 32.42
C ALA A 370 8.12 -13.33 32.22
N ASN A 371 8.23 -12.90 30.96
CA ASN A 371 8.87 -11.66 30.57
C ASN A 371 8.28 -11.15 29.25
N ALA A 372 8.36 -9.83 29.02
CA ALA A 372 7.98 -9.20 27.76
C ALA A 372 8.74 -7.90 27.57
N LYS A 373 9.35 -7.72 26.39
CA LYS A 373 10.12 -6.52 26.03
C LYS A 373 9.68 -6.01 24.65
N PRO A 374 9.40 -4.70 24.47
CA PRO A 374 9.20 -4.13 23.15
C PRO A 374 10.52 -4.13 22.37
N GLU A 375 10.46 -4.45 21.07
CA GLU A 375 11.61 -4.52 20.17
C GLU A 375 11.28 -3.93 18.79
N THR A 376 12.32 -3.59 18.03
CA THR A 376 12.21 -3.24 16.61
C THR A 376 12.98 -4.26 15.78
N TRP A 377 12.27 -4.95 14.91
CA TRP A 377 12.80 -6.00 14.06
C TRP A 377 13.33 -5.46 12.73
N SER A 378 14.32 -6.13 12.15
CA SER A 378 15.02 -5.72 10.93
C SER A 378 14.28 -6.00 9.62
N ASN A 379 13.20 -6.79 9.65
CA ASN A 379 12.47 -7.23 8.45
C ASN A 379 11.04 -7.68 8.81
N GLY A 380 10.20 -7.91 7.79
CA GLY A 380 8.83 -8.42 7.90
C GLY A 380 8.70 -9.83 8.48
N CYS A 381 9.81 -10.57 8.61
CA CYS A 381 9.87 -11.84 9.34
C CYS A 381 10.31 -11.66 10.80
N LEU A 382 10.17 -10.45 11.36
CA LEU A 382 10.53 -10.15 12.75
C LEU A 382 12.01 -10.44 13.09
N GLY A 383 12.88 -10.41 12.09
CA GLY A 383 14.30 -10.74 12.21
C GLY A 383 14.62 -12.24 12.27
N VAL A 384 13.64 -13.15 12.21
CA VAL A 384 13.95 -14.59 12.04
C VAL A 384 14.28 -14.91 10.59
N ASN A 385 15.24 -15.81 10.38
CA ASN A 385 15.64 -16.31 9.07
C ASN A 385 15.01 -17.67 8.83
N ILE A 386 13.78 -17.68 8.29
CA ILE A 386 13.09 -18.91 7.93
C ILE A 386 13.41 -19.22 6.47
N ARG A 387 14.07 -20.36 6.23
CA ARG A 387 14.40 -20.82 4.86
C ARG A 387 13.14 -20.89 3.99
N ASP A 388 13.30 -20.55 2.72
CA ASP A 388 12.25 -20.48 1.68
C ASP A 388 11.08 -19.52 1.96
N ILE A 389 11.15 -18.67 2.99
CA ILE A 389 10.21 -17.56 3.21
C ILE A 389 10.84 -16.24 2.74
N ALA A 390 10.13 -15.51 1.88
CA ALA A 390 10.51 -14.17 1.46
C ALA A 390 10.07 -13.13 2.51
N CYS A 391 11.04 -12.39 3.05
CA CYS A 391 10.84 -11.36 4.07
C CYS A 391 11.00 -9.97 3.45
N THR A 392 10.13 -9.01 3.80
CA THR A 392 10.30 -7.60 3.39
C THR A 392 11.41 -6.94 4.21
N GLU A 393 12.18 -6.02 3.64
CA GLU A 393 13.24 -5.28 4.38
C GLU A 393 12.70 -4.16 5.28
N ALA A 394 11.38 -4.09 5.49
CA ALA A 394 10.76 -3.07 6.33
C ALA A 394 11.01 -3.36 7.82
N LEU A 395 11.40 -2.33 8.57
CA LEU A 395 11.48 -2.42 10.04
C LEU A 395 10.08 -2.62 10.63
N VAL A 396 9.95 -3.51 11.60
CA VAL A 396 8.66 -3.83 12.25
C VAL A 396 8.78 -3.63 13.76
N GLU A 397 7.94 -2.76 14.33
CA GLU A 397 7.79 -2.65 15.79
C GLU A 397 7.03 -3.86 16.34
N GLY A 398 7.43 -4.36 17.51
CA GLY A 398 6.94 -5.61 18.04
C GLY A 398 7.36 -5.95 19.46
N TRP A 399 7.23 -7.22 19.84
CA TRP A 399 7.49 -7.70 21.18
C TRP A 399 8.29 -9.01 21.19
N LEU A 400 9.31 -9.07 22.05
CA LEU A 400 9.91 -10.32 22.49
C LEU A 400 9.18 -10.78 23.75
N VAL A 401 8.53 -11.95 23.72
CA VAL A 401 7.68 -12.46 24.79
C VAL A 401 8.16 -13.83 25.25
N GLU A 402 8.38 -13.99 26.55
CA GLU A 402 8.73 -15.26 27.16
C GLU A 402 7.50 -15.85 27.87
N LEU A 403 7.02 -16.99 27.39
CA LEU A 403 6.02 -17.80 28.08
C LEU A 403 6.71 -18.92 28.88
N GLN A 404 6.19 -19.21 30.07
CA GLN A 404 6.61 -20.33 30.90
C GLN A 404 5.45 -21.30 31.20
N VAL A 405 5.78 -22.58 31.37
CA VAL A 405 4.89 -23.63 31.86
C VAL A 405 5.58 -24.48 32.93
N GLY A 406 4.85 -24.77 34.01
CA GLY A 406 5.33 -25.53 35.17
C GLY A 406 5.25 -24.71 36.46
N ASN A 407 4.80 -25.34 37.55
CA ASN A 407 4.71 -24.70 38.86
C ASN A 407 6.07 -24.70 39.58
N GLN A 408 6.30 -23.69 40.41
CA GLN A 408 7.35 -23.73 41.44
C GLN A 408 7.15 -24.96 42.35
N GLN A 409 8.24 -25.69 42.59
CA GLN A 409 8.45 -26.77 43.58
C GLN A 409 7.20 -27.46 44.16
N VAL A 410 6.95 -28.70 43.74
CA VAL A 410 6.06 -29.61 44.49
C VAL A 410 6.83 -30.19 45.68
N ILE A 411 6.62 -29.63 46.87
CA ILE A 411 7.05 -30.26 48.13
C ILE A 411 6.04 -31.37 48.45
N GLN A 412 6.41 -32.63 48.20
CA GLN A 412 5.64 -33.76 48.74
C GLN A 412 6.13 -34.10 50.15
N PRO A 413 5.26 -34.06 51.18
CA PRO A 413 5.58 -34.63 52.48
C PRO A 413 5.70 -36.15 52.35
N ARG A 414 6.80 -36.72 52.84
CA ARG A 414 6.94 -38.16 53.09
C ARG A 414 6.58 -38.44 54.55
N GLU A 415 5.90 -39.55 54.83
CA GLU A 415 5.53 -39.96 56.19
C GLU A 415 6.73 -40.47 57.01
N ASP A 416 7.87 -40.72 56.36
CA ASP A 416 9.15 -41.08 56.95
C ASP A 416 10.09 -39.87 57.13
N ARG A 417 10.78 -39.82 58.28
CA ARG A 417 11.38 -38.59 58.82
C ARG A 417 12.55 -38.04 57.97
N ASN A 418 12.46 -36.74 57.67
CA ASN A 418 13.57 -35.80 57.49
C ASN A 418 14.35 -35.79 56.15
N SER A 419 13.74 -36.19 55.02
CA SER A 419 14.29 -35.92 53.68
C SER A 419 13.25 -35.41 52.69
N VAL A 420 13.43 -34.20 52.17
CA VAL A 420 12.59 -33.61 51.10
C VAL A 420 13.17 -33.99 49.74
N LEU A 421 12.41 -34.73 48.94
CA LEU A 421 12.73 -34.93 47.52
C LEU A 421 12.31 -33.69 46.72
N ILE A 422 13.24 -32.75 46.55
CA ILE A 422 13.09 -31.66 45.57
C ILE A 422 13.26 -32.27 44.19
N GLN A 423 12.16 -32.70 43.55
CA GLN A 423 12.19 -32.97 42.11
C GLN A 423 12.28 -31.64 41.37
N PRO A 424 13.29 -31.44 40.49
CA PRO A 424 13.33 -30.25 39.65
C PRO A 424 12.17 -30.32 38.66
N VAL A 425 11.16 -29.46 38.86
CA VAL A 425 10.10 -29.27 37.87
C VAL A 425 10.75 -28.61 36.66
N GLU A 426 10.75 -29.30 35.52
CA GLU A 426 11.30 -28.81 34.26
C GLU A 426 10.47 -27.62 33.76
N VAL A 427 10.88 -26.39 34.10
CA VAL A 427 10.22 -25.17 33.63
C VAL A 427 10.56 -24.97 32.16
N LYS A 428 9.60 -25.25 31.28
CA LYS A 428 9.77 -25.02 29.83
C LYS A 428 9.43 -23.57 29.50
N ARG A 429 10.33 -22.96 28.73
CA ARG A 429 10.25 -21.55 28.30
C ARG A 429 10.10 -21.50 26.78
N PHE A 430 9.15 -20.72 26.31
CA PHE A 430 8.91 -20.47 24.89
C PHE A 430 9.13 -18.98 24.63
N ILE A 431 10.08 -18.65 23.77
CA ILE A 431 10.43 -17.27 23.44
C ILE A 431 9.84 -16.97 22.08
N TYR A 432 9.01 -15.93 22.00
CA TYR A 432 8.29 -15.53 20.79
C TYR A 432 8.70 -14.11 20.37
N ARG A 433 8.84 -13.91 19.06
CA ARG A 433 8.83 -12.58 18.44
C ARG A 433 7.45 -12.33 17.86
N THR A 434 6.88 -11.17 18.11
CA THR A 434 5.61 -10.75 17.49
C THR A 434 5.73 -9.37 16.85
N ASP A 435 4.83 -9.03 15.93
CA ASP A 435 4.55 -7.63 15.61
C ASP A 435 3.84 -6.92 16.79
N ALA A 436 3.63 -5.60 16.68
CA ALA A 436 3.01 -4.79 17.73
C ALA A 436 1.56 -5.19 18.08
N SER A 437 0.88 -5.95 17.22
CA SER A 437 -0.53 -6.35 17.37
C SER A 437 -0.73 -7.82 17.75
N GLY A 438 0.26 -8.68 17.51
CA GLY A 438 0.15 -10.14 17.61
C GLY A 438 -0.44 -10.81 16.36
N ASN A 439 -0.34 -10.19 15.18
CA ASN A 439 -0.82 -10.81 13.93
C ASN A 439 0.24 -11.76 13.37
N THR A 440 1.50 -11.32 13.28
CA THR A 440 2.65 -12.17 13.03
C THR A 440 3.29 -12.61 14.36
N VAL A 441 3.54 -13.91 14.50
CA VAL A 441 4.17 -14.54 15.67
C VAL A 441 5.15 -15.60 15.18
N TYR A 442 6.40 -15.57 15.65
CA TYR A 442 7.40 -16.59 15.39
C TYR A 442 8.05 -17.07 16.69
N LEU A 443 8.24 -18.38 16.82
CA LEU A 443 8.97 -19.00 17.92
C LEU A 443 10.47 -18.84 17.69
N ASP A 444 11.15 -18.14 18.60
CA ASP A 444 12.57 -17.79 18.50
C ASP A 444 13.48 -18.93 18.97
N ASN A 445 13.15 -19.54 20.11
CA ASN A 445 13.95 -20.62 20.71
C ASN A 445 13.51 -22.03 20.22
N GLY A 446 12.98 -22.13 19.02
CA GLY A 446 12.36 -23.37 18.52
C GLY A 446 13.27 -24.58 18.50
N VAL A 447 14.60 -24.42 18.40
CA VAL A 447 15.58 -25.52 18.48
C VAL A 447 15.64 -26.12 19.89
N ASP A 448 15.44 -25.33 20.94
CA ASP A 448 15.49 -25.79 22.34
C ASP A 448 14.21 -26.58 22.69
N VAL A 449 13.06 -26.06 22.26
CA VAL A 449 11.75 -26.65 22.54
C VAL A 449 11.25 -27.64 21.49
N LEU A 450 12.02 -27.91 20.42
CA LEU A 450 11.69 -28.88 19.37
C LEU A 450 11.36 -30.26 19.99
N PRO A 451 10.14 -30.80 19.78
CA PRO A 451 9.73 -32.06 20.36
C PRO A 451 10.67 -33.22 19.99
N ALA A 452 10.95 -34.09 20.96
CA ALA A 452 11.96 -35.14 20.82
C ALA A 452 11.66 -36.11 19.66
N ASN A 453 10.38 -36.42 19.41
CA ASN A 453 9.96 -37.23 18.25
C ASN A 453 10.32 -36.57 16.91
N ILE A 454 10.13 -35.26 16.77
CA ILE A 454 10.54 -34.52 15.57
C ILE A 454 12.07 -34.53 15.43
N ARG A 455 12.78 -34.11 16.50
CA ARG A 455 14.25 -34.05 16.57
C ARG A 455 14.90 -35.36 16.12
N GLU A 456 14.43 -36.47 16.67
CA GLU A 456 14.97 -37.79 16.35
C GLU A 456 14.70 -38.20 14.90
N ALA A 457 13.48 -37.94 14.40
CA ALA A 457 13.08 -38.30 13.03
C ALA A 457 13.85 -37.51 11.96
N VAL A 458 14.07 -36.20 12.16
CA VAL A 458 14.85 -35.38 11.21
C VAL A 458 16.34 -35.73 11.25
N LEU A 459 16.93 -35.94 12.44
CA LEU A 459 18.33 -36.37 12.56
C LEU A 459 18.57 -37.77 11.96
N ALA A 460 17.62 -38.69 12.10
CA ALA A 460 17.70 -40.02 11.49
C ALA A 460 17.61 -39.94 9.96
N ASN A 461 16.78 -39.04 9.41
CA ASN A 461 16.74 -38.78 7.97
C ASN A 461 18.03 -38.13 7.45
N ALA A 462 18.57 -37.14 8.17
CA ALA A 462 19.82 -36.48 7.83
C ALA A 462 21.03 -37.45 7.83
N THR A 463 21.10 -38.32 8.84
CA THR A 463 22.11 -39.41 8.94
C THR A 463 22.07 -40.29 7.68
N ARG A 464 20.86 -40.68 7.21
CA ARG A 464 20.72 -41.48 5.99
C ARG A 464 21.06 -40.73 4.70
N LYS A 465 20.86 -39.41 4.66
CA LYS A 465 21.09 -38.59 3.46
C LYS A 465 22.55 -38.15 3.28
N THR A 466 23.25 -37.84 4.36
CA THR A 466 24.66 -37.39 4.34
C THR A 466 25.64 -38.53 4.62
N GLN A 467 25.17 -39.65 5.17
CA GLN A 467 26.00 -40.72 5.75
C GLN A 467 26.85 -40.28 6.95
N LEU A 468 26.68 -39.05 7.46
CA LEU A 468 27.37 -38.57 8.65
C LEU A 468 26.77 -39.17 9.93
N PRO A 469 27.59 -39.53 10.93
CA PRO A 469 27.10 -39.92 12.25
C PRO A 469 26.42 -38.74 12.95
N ARG A 470 25.44 -39.03 13.83
CA ARG A 470 24.62 -38.01 14.49
C ARG A 470 25.40 -36.93 15.24
N GLY A 471 26.58 -37.25 15.80
CA GLY A 471 27.44 -36.25 16.46
C GLY A 471 28.08 -35.23 15.51
N GLN A 472 27.99 -35.45 14.20
CA GLN A 472 28.44 -34.53 13.13
C GLN A 472 27.28 -33.78 12.47
N LEU A 473 26.05 -33.92 13.00
CA LEU A 473 24.83 -33.27 12.51
C LEU A 473 24.25 -32.37 13.61
N ARG A 474 24.10 -31.08 13.32
CA ARG A 474 23.61 -30.08 14.26
C ARG A 474 22.31 -29.45 13.74
N ILE A 475 21.24 -29.52 14.51
CA ILE A 475 20.04 -28.71 14.23
C ILE A 475 20.39 -27.25 14.53
N THR A 476 20.17 -26.37 13.56
CA THR A 476 20.52 -24.94 13.65
C THR A 476 19.30 -24.04 13.69
N GLU A 477 18.24 -24.42 13.01
CA GLU A 477 16.97 -23.69 12.96
C GLU A 477 15.83 -24.70 13.11
N ALA A 478 14.80 -24.32 13.85
CA ALA A 478 13.57 -25.10 13.95
C ALA A 478 12.40 -24.16 14.19
N PHE A 479 11.45 -24.12 13.27
CA PHE A 479 10.28 -23.24 13.33
C PHE A 479 9.00 -24.05 13.19
N PRO A 480 7.97 -23.82 14.03
CA PRO A 480 6.64 -24.36 13.77
C PRO A 480 6.09 -23.72 12.50
N GLN A 481 5.37 -24.51 11.70
CA GLN A 481 4.81 -24.10 10.41
C GLN A 481 3.46 -24.77 10.17
N VAL A 482 2.67 -24.17 9.28
CA VAL A 482 1.40 -24.73 8.80
C VAL A 482 1.49 -24.91 7.30
N TRP A 483 1.39 -26.16 6.86
CA TRP A 483 1.55 -26.53 5.46
C TRP A 483 0.23 -26.86 4.76
N ASP A 484 0.27 -26.84 3.44
CA ASP A 484 -0.72 -27.51 2.59
C ASP A 484 -0.46 -29.03 2.47
N GLY A 485 -1.27 -29.74 1.69
CA GLY A 485 -1.09 -31.18 1.43
C GLY A 485 0.22 -31.58 0.73
N CYS A 486 1.01 -30.62 0.25
CA CYS A 486 2.35 -30.84 -0.30
C CYS A 486 3.46 -30.57 0.71
N PHE A 487 3.13 -30.22 1.95
CA PHE A 487 4.08 -29.78 2.97
C PHE A 487 4.82 -28.49 2.56
N GLY A 488 4.24 -27.66 1.68
CA GLY A 488 4.93 -26.52 1.09
C GLY A 488 6.11 -26.89 0.17
N ILE A 489 6.27 -28.17 -0.19
CA ILE A 489 7.31 -28.66 -1.11
C ILE A 489 6.66 -29.00 -2.45
N TYR A 490 6.83 -28.10 -3.42
CA TYR A 490 6.26 -28.21 -4.75
C TYR A 490 7.29 -28.80 -5.73
N GLU A 491 7.24 -30.12 -5.94
CA GLU A 491 8.15 -30.82 -6.88
C GLU A 491 7.78 -30.54 -8.34
N ASP A 492 6.48 -30.40 -8.62
CA ASP A 492 5.93 -29.89 -9.89
C ASP A 492 5.07 -28.64 -9.59
N PRO A 493 5.28 -27.50 -10.28
CA PRO A 493 4.47 -26.29 -10.13
C PRO A 493 3.01 -26.45 -10.60
N ARG A 494 2.67 -27.58 -11.25
CA ARG A 494 1.30 -28.00 -11.58
C ARG A 494 0.72 -28.99 -10.56
N GLN A 495 1.49 -29.38 -9.54
CA GLN A 495 1.06 -30.28 -8.48
C GLN A 495 -0.12 -29.66 -7.73
N ILE A 496 -1.27 -30.33 -7.77
CA ILE A 496 -2.47 -29.86 -7.08
C ILE A 496 -2.35 -30.28 -5.61
N CYS A 497 -1.95 -29.32 -4.79
CA CYS A 497 -1.85 -29.47 -3.34
C CYS A 497 -3.20 -29.18 -2.68
N THR A 498 -3.63 -30.03 -1.75
CA THR A 498 -4.88 -29.80 -1.01
C THR A 498 -4.72 -28.63 -0.05
N LYS A 499 -5.70 -27.70 -0.04
CA LYS A 499 -5.73 -26.56 0.90
C LYS A 499 -6.20 -26.97 2.30
N ILE A 500 -5.52 -27.95 2.86
CA ILE A 500 -5.63 -28.37 4.27
C ILE A 500 -4.56 -27.66 5.10
N ALA A 501 -4.75 -27.56 6.41
CA ALA A 501 -3.76 -27.02 7.34
C ALA A 501 -3.06 -28.17 8.07
N ILE A 502 -1.88 -28.57 7.61
CA ILE A 502 -1.02 -29.55 8.28
C ILE A 502 -0.07 -28.81 9.21
N PHE A 503 -0.34 -28.85 10.51
CA PHE A 503 0.58 -28.31 11.51
C PHE A 503 1.84 -29.18 11.60
N GLY A 504 2.99 -28.54 11.79
CA GLY A 504 4.26 -29.24 11.86
C GLY A 504 5.47 -28.31 12.01
N TRP A 505 6.61 -28.75 11.50
CA TRP A 505 7.90 -28.07 11.71
C TRP A 505 8.73 -27.97 10.43
N GLN A 506 9.39 -26.83 10.25
CA GLN A 506 10.56 -26.69 9.38
C GLN A 506 11.82 -26.79 10.25
N VAL A 507 12.73 -27.71 9.91
CA VAL A 507 13.97 -27.94 10.68
C VAL A 507 15.18 -27.94 9.76
N ALA A 508 16.15 -27.06 10.02
CA ALA A 508 17.43 -27.03 9.31
C ALA A 508 18.52 -27.75 10.11
N ILE A 509 19.32 -28.54 9.40
CA ILE A 509 20.40 -29.38 9.94
C ILE A 509 21.67 -29.10 9.16
N GLU A 510 22.73 -28.68 9.85
CA GLU A 510 24.07 -28.52 9.28
C GLU A 510 24.93 -29.75 9.60
N GLY A 511 25.64 -30.28 8.59
CA GLY A 511 26.67 -31.30 8.74
C GLY A 511 28.07 -30.70 8.84
N THR A 512 29.00 -31.41 9.48
CA THR A 512 30.43 -31.02 9.48
C THR A 512 31.08 -31.05 8.09
N ASP A 513 30.43 -31.69 7.12
CA ASP A 513 30.76 -31.65 5.69
C ASP A 513 30.27 -30.38 4.97
N ASN A 514 29.72 -29.40 5.69
CA ASN A 514 29.05 -28.19 5.17
C ASN A 514 27.75 -28.48 4.36
N SER A 515 27.18 -29.67 4.50
CA SER A 515 25.79 -29.91 4.09
C SER A 515 24.81 -29.08 4.94
N LEU A 516 23.70 -28.69 4.33
CA LEU A 516 22.55 -28.05 4.94
C LEU A 516 21.32 -28.82 4.46
N LEU A 517 20.61 -29.50 5.35
CA LEU A 517 19.36 -30.20 5.04
C LEU A 517 18.19 -29.51 5.72
N VAL A 518 17.15 -29.18 4.96
CA VAL A 518 15.92 -28.58 5.48
C VAL A 518 14.78 -29.58 5.34
N TYR A 519 14.21 -29.97 6.48
CA TYR A 519 13.11 -30.93 6.55
C TYR A 519 11.81 -30.24 6.94
N HIS A 520 10.72 -30.62 6.27
CA HIS A 520 9.36 -30.24 6.64
C HIS A 520 8.69 -31.49 7.23
N THR A 521 8.13 -31.39 8.43
CA THR A 521 7.42 -32.48 9.12
C THR A 521 6.00 -32.07 9.45
N ASN A 522 5.16 -33.05 9.80
CA ASN A 522 3.94 -32.82 10.58
C ASN A 522 4.24 -32.91 12.10
N GLN A 523 3.22 -32.67 12.94
CA GLN A 523 3.36 -32.66 14.40
C GLN A 523 3.73 -34.02 15.04
N ASP A 524 3.24 -35.14 14.49
CA ASP A 524 3.47 -36.46 15.07
C ASP A 524 4.78 -37.12 14.57
N ASN A 525 5.35 -36.62 13.46
CA ASN A 525 6.46 -37.17 12.68
C ASN A 525 6.12 -38.31 11.70
N SER A 526 4.84 -38.64 11.52
CA SER A 526 4.43 -39.67 10.57
C SER A 526 4.81 -39.33 9.12
N GLU A 527 5.06 -38.05 8.82
CA GLU A 527 5.62 -37.60 7.56
C GLU A 527 6.78 -36.61 7.78
N VAL A 528 7.91 -36.89 7.12
CA VAL A 528 9.14 -36.08 7.15
C VAL A 528 9.69 -35.98 5.73
N ARG A 529 9.52 -34.83 5.09
CA ARG A 529 9.94 -34.56 3.71
C ARG A 529 11.20 -33.70 3.68
N LEU A 530 12.12 -34.00 2.76
CA LEU A 530 13.31 -33.16 2.51
C LEU A 530 12.94 -32.07 1.51
N ASN A 531 13.07 -30.80 1.89
CA ASN A 531 13.00 -29.69 0.95
C ASN A 531 14.34 -29.59 0.20
N VAL A 532 14.39 -30.19 -0.99
CA VAL A 532 15.60 -30.25 -1.84
C VAL A 532 16.05 -28.91 -2.41
N ASN A 533 15.16 -27.91 -2.43
CA ASN A 533 15.46 -26.56 -2.94
C ASN A 533 16.18 -25.73 -1.87
N ALA A 534 15.68 -25.76 -0.63
CA ALA A 534 16.33 -25.16 0.54
C ALA A 534 17.65 -25.87 0.95
N SER A 535 17.85 -27.11 0.51
CA SER A 535 18.97 -27.96 0.93
C SER A 535 20.20 -27.87 0.02
N ARG A 536 21.38 -27.98 0.64
CA ARG A 536 22.70 -28.13 0.01
C ARG A 536 23.32 -29.44 0.51
N VAL A 537 23.63 -30.38 -0.36
CA VAL A 537 24.47 -31.55 -0.02
C VAL A 537 25.79 -31.38 -0.75
N ASN A 538 26.91 -31.69 -0.09
CA ASN A 538 28.21 -31.28 -0.60
C ASN A 538 28.75 -32.28 -1.64
N SER A 539 29.42 -31.73 -2.67
CA SER A 539 30.11 -32.40 -3.79
C SER A 539 29.31 -33.31 -4.75
N GLU A 540 29.51 -33.01 -6.05
CA GLU A 540 29.51 -33.90 -7.22
C GLU A 540 28.24 -34.65 -7.67
N ASP A 541 27.15 -34.62 -6.91
CA ASP A 541 25.97 -35.39 -7.33
C ASP A 541 25.19 -34.72 -8.48
N THR A 542 25.49 -35.15 -9.70
CA THR A 542 24.66 -34.91 -10.89
C THR A 542 23.27 -35.56 -10.77
N ALA A 543 23.00 -36.38 -9.75
CA ALA A 543 21.65 -36.79 -9.36
C ALA A 543 20.80 -35.63 -8.76
N ALA A 544 21.40 -34.50 -8.40
CA ALA A 544 20.68 -33.32 -7.91
C ALA A 544 20.16 -32.38 -9.02
N PHE A 545 20.39 -32.67 -10.31
CA PHE A 545 19.75 -31.95 -11.42
C PHE A 545 18.34 -32.55 -11.65
N PRO A 546 17.24 -31.84 -11.32
CA PRO A 546 15.92 -32.46 -11.30
C PRO A 546 15.53 -32.99 -12.68
N THR A 547 15.00 -34.21 -12.73
CA THR A 547 14.57 -34.85 -13.99
C THR A 547 13.53 -34.00 -14.72
N SER A 548 12.68 -33.27 -13.99
CA SER A 548 11.77 -32.25 -14.53
C SER A 548 12.50 -31.15 -15.28
N VAL A 549 13.45 -30.46 -14.64
CA VAL A 549 14.28 -29.41 -15.28
C VAL A 549 15.05 -29.96 -16.47
N LYS A 550 15.64 -31.16 -16.34
CA LYS A 550 16.35 -31.86 -17.44
C LYS A 550 15.45 -32.09 -18.64
N GLN A 551 14.24 -32.60 -18.43
CA GLN A 551 13.25 -32.85 -19.47
C GLN A 551 12.74 -31.53 -20.08
N SER A 552 12.37 -30.54 -19.28
CA SER A 552 11.91 -29.23 -19.76
C SER A 552 12.96 -28.55 -20.63
N VAL A 553 14.23 -28.56 -20.22
CA VAL A 553 15.34 -27.96 -20.99
C VAL A 553 15.65 -28.75 -22.26
N LEU A 554 15.71 -30.09 -22.21
CA LEU A 554 15.92 -30.91 -23.41
C LEU A 554 14.75 -30.78 -24.41
N ASN A 555 13.51 -30.68 -23.93
CA ASN A 555 12.33 -30.44 -24.76
C ASN A 555 12.36 -29.04 -25.40
N ALA A 556 12.78 -28.01 -24.66
CA ALA A 556 12.96 -26.66 -25.19
C ALA A 556 14.06 -26.61 -26.26
N ALA A 557 15.18 -27.31 -26.04
CA ALA A 557 16.28 -27.44 -26.99
C ALA A 557 15.88 -28.24 -28.24
N ALA A 558 15.09 -29.31 -28.10
CA ALA A 558 14.55 -30.10 -29.20
C ALA A 558 13.67 -29.25 -30.12
N ARG A 559 12.72 -28.50 -29.54
CA ARG A 559 11.87 -27.55 -30.29
C ARG A 559 12.68 -26.46 -31.01
N ARG A 560 13.79 -26.00 -30.43
CA ARG A 560 14.63 -24.93 -31.00
C ARG A 560 15.59 -25.41 -32.09
N THR A 561 16.05 -26.66 -32.02
CA THR A 561 17.02 -27.24 -32.96
C THR A 561 16.40 -28.12 -34.04
N GLY A 562 15.17 -28.60 -33.85
CA GLY A 562 14.54 -29.61 -34.70
C GLY A 562 15.10 -31.02 -34.50
N LEU A 563 15.93 -31.24 -33.47
CA LEU A 563 16.52 -32.55 -33.16
C LEU A 563 15.67 -33.31 -32.12
N SER A 564 15.73 -34.65 -32.15
CA SER A 564 15.13 -35.46 -31.08
C SER A 564 15.86 -35.25 -29.76
N PRO A 565 15.18 -35.31 -28.59
CA PRO A 565 15.80 -35.14 -27.27
C PRO A 565 17.00 -36.07 -27.01
N GLU A 566 16.99 -37.27 -27.60
CA GLU A 566 18.08 -38.27 -27.51
C GLU A 566 19.40 -37.80 -28.13
N ARG A 567 19.35 -36.88 -29.10
CA ARG A 567 20.52 -36.31 -29.77
C ARG A 567 21.11 -35.11 -29.02
N LEU A 568 20.41 -34.61 -27.99
CA LEU A 568 20.78 -33.44 -27.21
C LEU A 568 21.39 -33.89 -25.88
N ARG A 569 22.55 -33.33 -25.51
CA ARG A 569 23.22 -33.66 -24.24
C ARG A 569 23.31 -32.43 -23.36
N VAL A 570 22.87 -32.55 -22.11
CA VAL A 570 23.20 -31.55 -21.08
C VAL A 570 24.66 -31.76 -20.70
N THR A 571 25.50 -30.75 -20.93
CA THR A 571 26.96 -30.84 -20.70
C THR A 571 27.44 -30.00 -19.51
N ALA A 572 26.64 -29.04 -19.04
CA ALA A 572 26.90 -28.35 -17.78
C ALA A 572 25.59 -27.92 -17.08
N VAL A 573 25.60 -27.92 -15.76
CA VAL A 573 24.50 -27.47 -14.88
C VAL A 573 25.10 -26.64 -13.75
N GLN A 574 24.52 -25.48 -13.44
CA GLN A 574 24.89 -24.64 -12.31
C GLN A 574 23.63 -24.19 -11.57
N ARG A 575 23.57 -24.33 -10.24
CA ARG A 575 22.56 -23.62 -9.42
C ARG A 575 22.84 -22.12 -9.46
N ARG A 576 21.78 -21.31 -9.57
CA ARG A 576 21.82 -19.85 -9.59
C ARG A 576 20.60 -19.29 -8.86
N THR A 577 20.71 -18.05 -8.39
CA THR A 577 19.57 -17.23 -8.01
C THR A 577 19.46 -16.10 -9.02
N TRP A 578 18.23 -15.76 -9.39
CA TRP A 578 17.92 -14.79 -10.42
C TRP A 578 16.99 -13.69 -9.91
N ASP A 579 16.80 -12.64 -10.70
CA ASP A 579 15.67 -11.72 -10.57
C ASP A 579 14.35 -12.36 -11.06
N GLY A 580 13.25 -11.60 -11.00
CA GLY A 580 11.93 -12.00 -11.53
C GLY A 580 11.88 -12.33 -13.03
N CYS A 581 12.99 -12.17 -13.76
CA CYS A 581 13.12 -12.47 -15.18
C CYS A 581 14.06 -13.65 -15.48
N LEU A 582 14.50 -14.40 -14.46
CA LEU A 582 15.54 -15.44 -14.57
C LEU A 582 16.88 -14.89 -15.09
N GLY A 583 17.18 -13.60 -14.85
CA GLY A 583 18.35 -12.92 -15.41
C GLY A 583 18.34 -12.81 -16.93
N ILE A 584 17.17 -12.99 -17.57
CA ILE A 584 16.97 -12.83 -19.01
C ILE A 584 15.91 -11.77 -19.23
N TYR A 585 16.39 -10.53 -19.38
CA TYR A 585 15.57 -9.40 -19.79
C TYR A 585 14.94 -9.69 -21.16
N ARG A 586 13.62 -9.72 -21.18
CA ARG A 586 12.82 -9.64 -22.40
C ARG A 586 12.09 -8.31 -22.40
N ASP A 587 12.01 -7.68 -23.55
CA ASP A 587 11.43 -6.36 -23.71
C ASP A 587 10.05 -6.28 -23.04
N ARG A 588 9.83 -5.19 -22.28
CA ARG A 588 8.56 -4.83 -21.60
C ARG A 588 8.21 -5.58 -20.30
N ALA A 589 9.08 -6.43 -19.75
CA ALA A 589 8.89 -6.95 -18.39
C ALA A 589 9.60 -6.07 -17.35
N ALA A 590 8.84 -5.52 -16.39
CA ALA A 590 9.44 -5.13 -15.12
C ALA A 590 9.85 -6.41 -14.39
N CYS A 591 11.16 -6.61 -14.19
CA CYS A 591 11.69 -7.73 -13.44
C CYS A 591 11.66 -7.34 -11.95
N PRO A 592 10.76 -7.89 -11.12
CA PRO A 592 10.82 -7.61 -9.70
C PRO A 592 12.15 -8.11 -9.13
N ASP A 593 12.73 -7.34 -8.20
CA ASP A 593 13.93 -7.71 -7.44
C ASP A 593 13.59 -8.77 -6.38
N ILE A 594 13.20 -9.95 -6.87
CA ILE A 594 12.90 -11.16 -6.11
C ILE A 594 13.94 -12.23 -6.43
N GLY A 595 14.46 -12.90 -5.40
CA GLY A 595 15.42 -13.98 -5.57
C GLY A 595 14.75 -15.27 -6.02
N ILE A 596 14.65 -15.52 -7.33
CA ILE A 596 14.16 -16.80 -7.86
C ILE A 596 15.32 -17.80 -7.89
N PHE A 597 15.25 -18.85 -7.06
CA PHE A 597 16.17 -19.99 -7.13
C PHE A 597 15.95 -20.77 -8.43
N GLY A 598 17.04 -21.24 -9.04
CA GLY A 598 16.97 -21.85 -10.35
C GLY A 598 18.28 -22.42 -10.89
N TRP A 599 18.29 -22.73 -12.18
CA TRP A 599 19.39 -23.43 -12.84
C TRP A 599 19.84 -22.72 -14.12
N LYS A 600 21.16 -22.64 -14.33
CA LYS A 600 21.78 -22.37 -15.63
C LYS A 600 22.22 -23.70 -16.23
N VAL A 601 21.66 -24.06 -17.38
CA VAL A 601 21.83 -25.37 -18.02
C VAL A 601 22.39 -25.19 -19.43
N THR A 602 23.48 -25.88 -19.74
CA THR A 602 24.08 -25.91 -21.09
C THR A 602 23.71 -27.22 -21.80
N VAL A 603 23.15 -27.10 -23.00
CA VAL A 603 22.79 -28.22 -23.89
C VAL A 603 23.60 -28.14 -25.17
N GLU A 604 24.27 -29.22 -25.53
CA GLU A 604 25.13 -29.29 -26.72
C GLU A 604 24.72 -30.45 -27.66
N SER A 605 24.87 -30.22 -28.97
CA SER A 605 24.69 -31.22 -30.03
C SER A 605 25.30 -30.72 -31.34
N GLY A 606 26.46 -31.29 -31.71
CA GLY A 606 27.25 -30.82 -32.86
C GLY A 606 27.75 -29.40 -32.63
N GLU A 607 27.56 -28.50 -33.60
CA GLU A 607 27.90 -27.07 -33.46
C GLU A 607 26.93 -26.27 -32.56
N ASN A 608 25.80 -26.86 -32.14
CA ASN A 608 24.82 -26.18 -31.28
C ASN A 608 25.26 -26.22 -29.81
N ARG A 609 25.21 -25.05 -29.14
CA ARG A 609 25.44 -24.86 -27.71
C ARG A 609 24.41 -23.89 -27.16
N LEU A 610 23.40 -24.39 -26.48
CA LEU A 610 22.29 -23.60 -25.94
C LEU A 610 22.42 -23.45 -24.44
N ILE A 611 22.23 -22.23 -23.95
CA ILE A 611 22.27 -21.90 -22.52
C ILE A 611 20.87 -21.47 -22.09
N TYR A 612 20.27 -22.24 -21.20
CA TYR A 612 18.95 -21.99 -20.63
C TYR A 612 19.10 -21.54 -19.17
N HIS A 613 18.31 -20.55 -18.77
CA HIS A 613 18.04 -20.27 -17.36
C HIS A 613 16.65 -20.80 -17.04
N THR A 614 16.50 -21.39 -15.86
CA THR A 614 15.23 -21.92 -15.36
C THR A 614 14.99 -21.49 -13.92
N ASP A 615 13.75 -21.56 -13.47
CA ASP A 615 13.38 -21.66 -12.06
C ASP A 615 13.79 -23.03 -11.47
N ALA A 616 13.56 -23.24 -10.17
CA ALA A 616 14.06 -24.40 -9.42
C ALA A 616 13.52 -25.76 -9.92
N ASN A 617 12.30 -25.77 -10.46
CA ASN A 617 11.55 -26.97 -10.86
C ASN A 617 11.41 -27.14 -12.39
N GLY A 618 11.68 -26.09 -13.18
CA GLY A 618 11.67 -26.12 -14.64
C GLY A 618 10.31 -25.79 -15.26
N SER A 619 9.45 -25.01 -14.60
CA SER A 619 8.24 -24.44 -15.25
C SER A 619 8.59 -23.35 -16.26
N ASP A 620 9.38 -22.37 -15.84
CA ASP A 620 9.85 -21.29 -16.69
C ASP A 620 11.26 -21.64 -17.20
N VAL A 621 11.37 -21.86 -18.52
CA VAL A 621 12.61 -22.23 -19.19
C VAL A 621 12.90 -21.23 -20.30
N ARG A 622 13.86 -20.36 -20.04
CA ARG A 622 14.22 -19.24 -20.92
C ARG A 622 15.58 -19.48 -21.56
N LEU A 623 15.63 -19.41 -22.88
CA LEU A 623 16.90 -19.41 -23.61
C LEU A 623 17.61 -18.07 -23.36
N ASN A 624 18.82 -18.11 -22.81
CA ASN A 624 19.74 -16.99 -22.81
C ASN A 624 20.31 -16.87 -24.22
N VAL A 625 19.63 -16.10 -25.07
CA VAL A 625 20.00 -15.95 -26.50
C VAL A 625 21.42 -15.40 -26.67
N PRO A 626 21.86 -14.33 -25.94
CA PRO A 626 23.24 -13.83 -26.05
C PRO A 626 24.34 -14.85 -25.76
N GLU A 627 24.14 -15.77 -24.81
CA GLU A 627 25.13 -16.81 -24.48
C GLU A 627 25.02 -18.10 -25.33
N SER A 628 24.01 -18.18 -26.20
CA SER A 628 23.71 -19.38 -27.00
C SER A 628 24.20 -19.31 -28.44
N ARG A 629 24.48 -20.47 -29.04
CA ARG A 629 24.93 -20.64 -30.43
C ARG A 629 24.12 -21.75 -31.12
N LEU A 630 23.53 -21.43 -32.27
CA LEU A 630 22.80 -22.38 -33.13
C LEU A 630 23.53 -22.55 -34.47
N ALA A 631 23.72 -23.80 -34.89
CA ALA A 631 24.42 -24.15 -36.13
C ALA A 631 23.70 -23.65 -37.39
N ASN A 632 22.36 -23.74 -37.39
CA ASN A 632 21.52 -23.48 -38.56
C ASN A 632 21.08 -22.01 -38.73
N ASN A 633 21.54 -21.09 -37.88
CA ASN A 633 21.05 -19.70 -37.86
C ASN A 633 22.08 -18.67 -38.40
N ARG A 634 22.92 -19.07 -39.36
CA ARG A 634 23.98 -18.24 -39.96
C ARG A 634 23.48 -17.14 -40.93
N ASP A 635 22.17 -16.83 -41.00
CA ASP A 635 21.64 -15.95 -42.07
C ASP A 635 20.43 -15.05 -41.74
N ARG A 636 19.84 -15.04 -40.52
CA ARG A 636 18.64 -14.17 -40.25
C ARG A 636 18.48 -13.47 -38.89
N ASP A 637 19.23 -13.79 -37.84
CA ASP A 637 19.14 -13.11 -36.54
C ASP A 637 20.46 -12.41 -36.10
N GLU A 638 21.55 -12.55 -36.86
CA GLU A 638 22.86 -11.96 -36.51
C GLU A 638 22.90 -10.42 -36.70
N ASP A 639 21.88 -9.86 -37.37
CA ASP A 639 21.81 -8.46 -37.79
C ASP A 639 20.92 -7.59 -36.88
N ARG A 640 20.75 -7.93 -35.59
CA ARG A 640 19.96 -7.09 -34.63
C ARG A 640 20.64 -6.74 -33.32
N THR A 641 21.80 -7.34 -33.03
CA THR A 641 22.63 -7.04 -31.84
C THR A 641 24.01 -6.51 -32.20
N SER A 642 24.28 -6.30 -33.49
CA SER A 642 25.55 -5.78 -34.00
C SER A 642 25.33 -4.67 -35.04
N LEU A 643 26.36 -3.84 -35.25
CA LEU A 643 26.34 -2.84 -36.31
C LEU A 643 26.65 -3.54 -37.66
N PRO A 644 25.80 -3.38 -38.70
CA PRO A 644 26.00 -4.05 -39.99
C PRO A 644 27.36 -3.74 -40.61
N LYS A 645 27.96 -4.72 -41.32
CA LYS A 645 29.26 -4.53 -41.99
C LYS A 645 29.16 -3.39 -43.01
N GLY A 646 29.99 -2.36 -42.84
CA GLY A 646 30.00 -1.16 -43.67
C GLY A 646 29.10 -0.02 -43.20
N ALA A 647 28.31 -0.22 -42.14
CA ALA A 647 27.64 0.87 -41.44
C ALA A 647 28.61 1.65 -40.53
N ILE A 648 28.23 2.89 -40.20
CA ILE A 648 28.92 3.78 -39.26
C ILE A 648 28.19 3.80 -37.92
N PHE A 649 26.86 3.92 -37.99
CA PHE A 649 25.99 4.08 -36.83
C PHE A 649 24.59 3.55 -37.16
N ARG A 650 23.90 3.04 -36.15
CA ARG A 650 22.54 2.50 -36.24
C ARG A 650 21.78 2.87 -34.97
N ALA A 651 20.57 3.38 -35.14
CA ALA A 651 19.63 3.66 -34.07
C ALA A 651 18.39 2.80 -34.26
N ILE A 652 18.00 2.07 -33.21
CA ILE A 652 16.78 1.26 -33.18
C ILE A 652 15.87 1.85 -32.10
N SER A 653 14.81 2.52 -32.51
CA SER A 653 13.78 3.07 -31.63
C SER A 653 12.62 2.08 -31.52
N SER A 654 12.17 1.77 -30.31
CA SER A 654 11.01 0.89 -30.06
C SER A 654 10.19 1.37 -28.86
N GLY A 655 8.87 1.40 -29.00
CA GLY A 655 7.97 1.87 -27.94
C GLY A 655 6.73 2.62 -28.42
N GLY A 656 6.15 3.42 -27.52
CA GLY A 656 4.89 4.15 -27.71
C GLY A 656 3.63 3.27 -27.65
N PHE A 657 2.46 3.91 -27.52
CA PHE A 657 1.14 3.27 -27.31
C PHE A 657 0.76 2.18 -28.34
N VAL A 658 1.30 2.26 -29.55
CA VAL A 658 1.05 1.30 -30.67
C VAL A 658 2.17 0.25 -30.80
N GLY A 659 3.28 0.41 -30.05
CA GLY A 659 4.32 -0.61 -29.89
C GLY A 659 5.19 -0.88 -31.10
N GLY A 660 5.32 0.07 -32.02
CA GLY A 660 6.12 -0.07 -33.25
C GLY A 660 7.63 0.02 -33.02
N MET A 661 8.38 -0.39 -34.06
CA MET A 661 9.84 -0.33 -34.11
C MET A 661 10.27 0.44 -35.36
N THR A 662 11.18 1.40 -35.21
CA THR A 662 11.83 2.10 -36.32
C THR A 662 13.33 1.94 -36.20
N GLU A 663 13.94 1.39 -37.23
CA GLU A 663 15.38 1.27 -37.38
C GLU A 663 15.89 2.31 -38.38
N ILE A 664 16.99 2.98 -38.05
CA ILE A 664 17.70 3.90 -38.95
C ILE A 664 19.19 3.59 -38.94
N THR A 665 19.75 3.25 -40.10
CA THR A 665 21.16 2.89 -40.27
C THR A 665 21.88 3.86 -41.23
N LEU A 666 22.97 4.46 -40.76
CA LEU A 666 23.88 5.31 -41.55
C LEU A 666 25.05 4.47 -42.08
N TRP A 667 25.20 4.46 -43.41
CA TRP A 667 26.21 3.68 -44.12
C TRP A 667 27.45 4.52 -44.47
N SER A 668 28.61 3.86 -44.57
CA SER A 668 29.90 4.53 -44.87
C SER A 668 29.96 5.28 -46.21
N ASN A 669 29.06 4.97 -47.14
CA ASN A 669 28.92 5.64 -48.44
C ASN A 669 27.96 6.86 -48.42
N GLY A 670 27.43 7.23 -47.25
CA GLY A 670 26.46 8.32 -47.06
C GLY A 670 25.01 7.95 -47.32
N LYS A 671 24.69 6.67 -47.58
CA LYS A 671 23.30 6.19 -47.60
C LYS A 671 22.75 6.20 -46.16
N VAL A 672 21.47 6.56 -46.00
CA VAL A 672 20.70 6.36 -44.77
C VAL A 672 19.50 5.47 -45.11
N THR A 673 19.29 4.41 -44.35
CA THR A 673 18.13 3.51 -44.53
C THR A 673 17.24 3.55 -43.30
N ARG A 674 15.95 3.89 -43.48
CA ARG A 674 14.91 3.90 -42.44
C ARG A 674 13.95 2.74 -42.72
N GLN A 675 13.74 1.86 -41.74
CA GLN A 675 12.81 0.74 -41.81
C GLN A 675 11.90 0.77 -40.59
N SER A 676 10.59 0.88 -40.81
CA SER A 676 9.59 0.88 -39.74
C SER A 676 8.69 -0.34 -39.85
N SER A 677 8.48 -1.02 -38.72
CA SER A 677 7.50 -2.09 -38.57
C SER A 677 6.40 -1.66 -37.60
N PHE A 678 5.28 -1.25 -38.18
CA PHE A 678 3.96 -1.16 -37.55
C PHE A 678 3.05 -2.24 -38.18
N ILE A 679 1.79 -2.31 -37.78
CA ILE A 679 0.82 -3.29 -38.31
C ILE A 679 0.54 -2.95 -39.79
N GLY A 680 1.26 -3.61 -40.70
CA GLY A 680 1.26 -3.34 -42.14
C GLY A 680 2.68 -3.15 -42.68
N ASN A 681 3.02 -3.83 -43.77
CA ASN A 681 4.38 -3.85 -44.36
C ASN A 681 4.87 -2.45 -44.76
N GLY A 682 5.66 -1.79 -43.88
CA GLY A 682 6.40 -0.58 -44.23
C GLY A 682 7.58 -0.92 -45.15
N GLN A 683 7.61 -0.33 -46.35
CA GLN A 683 8.75 -0.51 -47.25
C GLN A 683 9.99 0.27 -46.74
N PRO A 684 11.22 -0.27 -46.90
CA PRO A 684 12.43 0.43 -46.48
C PRO A 684 12.64 1.72 -47.26
N GLN A 685 12.68 2.85 -46.55
CA GLN A 685 13.02 4.15 -47.13
C GLN A 685 14.56 4.29 -47.21
N THR A 686 15.04 4.90 -48.29
CA THR A 686 16.46 5.14 -48.55
C THR A 686 16.67 6.61 -48.90
N HIS A 687 17.50 7.28 -48.10
CA HIS A 687 17.93 8.66 -48.30
C HIS A 687 19.46 8.72 -48.41
N ARG A 688 20.02 9.91 -48.67
CA ARG A 688 21.47 10.09 -48.82
C ARG A 688 21.91 11.43 -48.25
N VAL A 689 22.88 11.39 -47.35
CA VAL A 689 23.54 12.57 -46.77
C VAL A 689 24.86 12.87 -47.48
N SER A 690 25.32 14.11 -47.41
CA SER A 690 26.59 14.53 -47.98
C SER A 690 27.79 13.88 -47.28
N ARG A 691 28.91 13.72 -48.00
CA ARG A 691 30.18 13.24 -47.41
C ARG A 691 30.67 14.13 -46.25
N GLN A 692 30.25 15.40 -46.19
CA GLN A 692 30.62 16.29 -45.09
C GLN A 692 29.82 16.00 -43.81
N GLN A 693 28.51 15.78 -43.92
CA GLN A 693 27.66 15.39 -42.77
C GLN A 693 28.14 14.06 -42.17
N VAL A 694 28.45 13.06 -43.00
CA VAL A 694 29.02 11.78 -42.53
C VAL A 694 30.30 11.99 -41.72
N ARG A 695 31.23 12.82 -42.22
CA ARG A 695 32.50 13.12 -41.53
C ARG A 695 32.29 13.92 -40.24
N ASN A 696 31.34 14.86 -40.22
CA ASN A 696 30.99 15.62 -39.02
C ASN A 696 30.48 14.67 -37.93
N PHE A 697 29.49 13.84 -38.24
CA PHE A 697 28.93 12.89 -37.27
C PHE A 697 29.95 11.85 -36.78
N GLN A 698 30.80 11.32 -37.67
CA GLN A 698 31.93 10.47 -37.29
C GLN A 698 32.95 11.17 -36.38
N ARG A 699 33.10 12.50 -36.49
CA ARG A 699 33.93 13.30 -35.59
C ARG A 699 33.26 13.44 -34.22
N THR A 700 31.96 13.72 -34.17
CA THR A 700 31.16 13.77 -32.93
C THR A 700 31.31 12.49 -32.12
N LEU A 701 31.08 11.32 -32.73
CA LEU A 701 31.22 10.01 -32.06
C LEU A 701 32.62 9.76 -31.47
N ARG A 702 33.67 10.31 -32.10
CA ARG A 702 35.07 10.21 -31.61
C ARG A 702 35.36 11.22 -30.50
N GLN A 703 34.94 12.48 -30.65
CA GLN A 703 35.17 13.54 -29.67
C GLN A 703 34.42 13.27 -28.36
N GLN A 704 33.17 12.81 -28.46
CA GLN A 704 32.31 12.46 -27.33
C GLN A 704 32.60 11.05 -26.76
N ASN A 705 33.60 10.35 -27.32
CA ASN A 705 34.09 9.04 -26.89
C ASN A 705 32.97 8.02 -26.62
N PHE A 706 32.10 7.81 -27.61
CA PHE A 706 30.90 6.96 -27.50
C PHE A 706 31.21 5.53 -26.98
N THR A 707 32.40 5.01 -27.27
CA THR A 707 32.94 3.73 -26.76
C THR A 707 32.90 3.58 -25.24
N ARG A 708 32.93 4.68 -24.46
CA ARG A 708 32.79 4.60 -22.99
C ARG A 708 31.40 4.21 -22.50
N TYR A 709 30.39 4.26 -23.36
CA TYR A 709 29.01 3.90 -23.05
C TYR A 709 28.64 2.50 -23.55
N ASP A 710 29.61 1.72 -24.03
CA ASP A 710 29.40 0.34 -24.48
C ASP A 710 28.88 -0.55 -23.32
N GLY A 711 27.77 -1.23 -23.57
CA GLY A 711 27.07 -2.05 -22.56
C GLY A 711 26.29 -1.25 -21.51
N LEU A 712 26.32 0.09 -21.52
CA LEU A 712 25.57 0.90 -20.56
C LEU A 712 24.10 1.07 -20.99
N ASN A 713 23.23 1.14 -19.98
CA ASN A 713 21.79 1.29 -20.14
C ASN A 713 21.30 2.49 -19.30
N PHE A 714 20.56 3.39 -19.92
CA PHE A 714 19.95 4.57 -19.31
C PHE A 714 18.42 4.43 -19.38
N PRO A 715 17.79 3.68 -18.45
CA PRO A 715 16.35 3.42 -18.46
C PRO A 715 15.53 4.66 -18.07
N PRO A 716 14.25 4.72 -18.45
CA PRO A 716 13.35 5.78 -17.99
C PRO A 716 13.01 5.62 -16.50
N PRO A 717 12.47 6.67 -15.84
CA PRO A 717 11.97 6.56 -14.47
C PRO A 717 10.86 5.50 -14.32
N PRO A 718 10.66 4.95 -13.11
CA PRO A 718 9.58 4.02 -12.83
C PRO A 718 8.19 4.61 -13.15
N GLY A 719 7.34 3.83 -13.83
CA GLY A 719 5.97 4.21 -14.16
C GLY A 719 5.76 4.89 -15.51
N SER A 720 6.82 5.18 -16.27
CA SER A 720 6.73 5.91 -17.53
C SER A 720 6.46 5.00 -18.75
N ALA A 721 5.20 4.60 -18.94
CA ALA A 721 4.78 3.64 -19.97
C ALA A 721 4.92 4.11 -21.44
N ASP A 722 4.94 5.42 -21.69
CA ASP A 722 4.83 5.99 -23.05
C ASP A 722 6.18 6.30 -23.73
N ILE A 723 7.29 6.12 -23.03
CA ILE A 723 8.62 6.52 -23.52
C ILE A 723 9.17 5.51 -24.54
N ILE A 724 9.78 6.04 -25.60
CA ILE A 724 10.45 5.25 -26.62
C ILE A 724 11.87 4.90 -26.14
N GLY A 725 12.19 3.61 -26.09
CA GLY A 725 13.55 3.13 -25.88
C GLY A 725 14.34 3.15 -27.18
N MET A 726 15.60 3.58 -27.14
CA MET A 726 16.50 3.64 -28.29
C MET A 726 17.81 2.88 -28.01
N THR A 727 18.12 1.89 -28.84
CA THR A 727 19.45 1.27 -28.88
C THR A 727 20.31 1.98 -29.93
N LEU A 728 21.42 2.54 -29.48
CA LEU A 728 22.41 3.24 -30.31
C LEU A 728 23.63 2.33 -30.51
N MET A 729 24.05 2.12 -31.75
CA MET A 729 25.16 1.23 -32.10
C MET A 729 26.19 1.95 -32.96
N SER A 730 27.47 1.75 -32.66
CA SER A 730 28.61 2.19 -33.45
C SER A 730 29.58 1.03 -33.70
N GLN A 731 30.63 1.26 -34.51
CA GLN A 731 31.72 0.30 -34.73
C GLN A 731 32.52 -0.04 -33.45
N ARG A 732 32.28 0.67 -32.34
CA ARG A 732 33.05 0.58 -31.09
C ARG A 732 32.17 0.58 -29.83
N GLY A 733 30.92 0.15 -29.94
CA GLY A 733 30.06 -0.05 -28.78
C GLY A 733 28.58 0.17 -29.04
N VAL A 734 27.77 -0.32 -28.10
CA VAL A 734 26.30 -0.29 -28.09
C VAL A 734 25.80 0.27 -26.76
N THR A 735 24.86 1.21 -26.80
CA THR A 735 24.29 1.89 -25.63
C THR A 735 22.77 1.94 -25.74
N ASN A 736 22.06 1.69 -24.65
CA ASN A 736 20.61 1.85 -24.58
C ASN A 736 20.24 3.15 -23.85
N VAL A 737 19.37 3.97 -24.44
CA VAL A 737 18.87 5.23 -23.87
C VAL A 737 17.35 5.32 -24.00
N ALA A 738 16.70 6.00 -23.07
CA ALA A 738 15.30 6.39 -23.19
C ALA A 738 15.17 7.77 -23.85
N ASP A 739 14.18 7.97 -24.74
CA ASP A 739 13.88 9.28 -25.33
C ASP A 739 13.00 10.13 -24.38
N TYR A 740 13.51 10.35 -23.17
CA TYR A 740 12.88 11.11 -22.09
C TYR A 740 13.94 11.83 -21.28
N ASP A 741 13.65 13.09 -20.92
CA ASP A 741 14.56 13.99 -20.22
C ASP A 741 15.99 13.89 -20.74
N ARG A 742 16.21 14.26 -22.02
CA ARG A 742 17.55 14.22 -22.65
C ARG A 742 18.60 14.94 -21.80
N ASP A 743 18.19 16.03 -21.14
CA ASP A 743 18.97 16.82 -20.18
C ASP A 743 19.55 16.00 -19.00
N LYS A 744 19.00 14.82 -18.68
CA LYS A 744 19.48 13.89 -17.66
C LYS A 744 20.46 12.83 -18.17
N LEU A 745 20.59 12.65 -19.49
CA LEU A 745 21.65 11.81 -20.06
C LEU A 745 23.01 12.48 -19.85
N PRO A 746 24.12 11.73 -19.78
CA PRO A 746 25.46 12.30 -19.83
C PRO A 746 25.62 13.26 -21.02
N GLN A 747 26.13 14.47 -20.80
CA GLN A 747 26.28 15.51 -21.82
C GLN A 747 26.91 15.01 -23.15
N PRO A 748 27.91 14.10 -23.16
CA PRO A 748 28.44 13.56 -24.42
C PRO A 748 27.41 12.74 -25.24
N LEU A 749 26.46 12.06 -24.58
CA LEU A 749 25.36 11.35 -25.25
C LEU A 749 24.28 12.31 -25.77
N GLN A 750 24.01 13.42 -25.06
CA GLN A 750 23.13 14.49 -25.55
C GLN A 750 23.65 15.03 -26.90
N ILE A 751 24.92 15.43 -26.94
CA ILE A 751 25.58 15.97 -28.14
C ILE A 751 25.58 14.95 -29.31
N ILE A 752 25.70 13.65 -29.02
CA ILE A 752 25.59 12.60 -30.05
C ILE A 752 24.15 12.50 -30.59
N LEU A 753 23.13 12.54 -29.72
CA LEU A 753 21.72 12.48 -30.11
C LEU A 753 21.26 13.74 -30.87
N GLU A 754 21.76 14.91 -30.50
CA GLU A 754 21.55 16.17 -31.22
C GLU A 754 22.17 16.10 -32.63
N SER A 755 23.46 15.76 -32.73
CA SER A 755 24.17 15.64 -34.01
C SER A 755 23.59 14.52 -34.90
N TRP A 756 22.98 13.49 -34.32
CA TRP A 756 22.20 12.48 -35.03
C TRP A 756 20.87 13.05 -35.53
N GLY A 757 20.16 13.82 -34.69
CA GLY A 757 18.93 14.52 -35.06
C GLY A 757 19.13 15.50 -36.21
N GLU A 758 20.16 16.35 -36.17
CA GLU A 758 20.53 17.26 -37.26
C GLU A 758 20.78 16.51 -38.58
N LEU A 759 21.49 15.37 -38.53
CA LEU A 759 21.76 14.55 -39.70
C LEU A 759 20.47 13.98 -40.30
N LEU A 760 19.49 13.61 -39.47
CA LEU A 760 18.20 13.11 -39.94
C LEU A 760 17.24 14.22 -40.39
N GLY A 761 17.26 15.39 -39.76
CA GLY A 761 16.43 16.54 -40.17
C GLY A 761 16.73 16.98 -41.60
N SER A 762 18.01 16.92 -42.00
CA SER A 762 18.43 17.17 -43.39
C SER A 762 17.99 16.14 -44.44
N LEU A 763 17.07 15.23 -44.09
CA LEU A 763 16.43 14.26 -44.98
C LEU A 763 14.92 14.51 -45.17
N GLU A 764 14.37 15.48 -44.42
CA GLU A 764 12.95 15.87 -44.43
C GLU A 764 12.73 17.26 -45.08
N GLU A 765 13.83 17.90 -45.54
CA GLU A 765 13.90 19.00 -46.54
C GLU A 765 14.20 18.45 -47.95
#